data_AF-A0A8J7YI90-F1
#
_entry.id   AF-A0A8J7YI90-F1
#
_cell.length_a   1.000
_cell.length_b   1.000
_cell.length_c   1.000
_cell.angle_alpha   90.00
_cell.angle_beta   90.00
_cell.angle_gamma   90.00
#
_symmetry.space_group_name_H-M   'P 1'
#
loop_
_entity.id
_entity.type
_entity.pdbx_description
1 polymer ?
#
loop_
_entity_poly.entity_id
_entity_poly.type
_entity_poly.pdbx_seq_one_letter_code
_entity_poly.pdbx_strand_id
1 'polypeptide(L)'
;MRKRILTALIALTVVTSGLAGVTAAETGTDAELAQQADAASVTFENQTTGGDTVTVDSVTLPEGGYVTIHGPSLADGDTLGSVAGTSEYLGPGTHENVTVTLTDPVSEGSYTAMAHQETDGDQTYEFVASNAGVDGPYTNADGAVVDSATVTPSATVSMSDQPTTGDSVVVDRVVLSEGGFVTIHDASVNEGAVLDSIRGTSTYLSAGVHEDVRVSLDDPVTENTTLVPMAHMDTDDNQAYTFPENTSTDGPYTNADGAVVDTAAVTVGQDAMASMNDQVTGGNAVTVDSVYVPEGGFVTIHDSSLNDGETFDSVRGTSTYLEAGYHTDVTVSLDSAVTNDTTLVAMPHKDTDGDESYTFVESDGSADGPYTDGTGAVTDNAAVTVSATVSMDSQLSGGNAVVVDSVDMSEGGFVAIHGPTGAVVGSSEYLAAGVHEDVPVALDERLTSSQALTAMPHFDTDGDDTYDFVTSDGADDGPYTDADGAVVDSAEVVVEANIDFAAQSSDGESVTIDSVTLQDGGFVTIHDATLLEGATFDSIRGTSMYLGPGTHENVTVTLDEPLSENTTLVPMAHRDTDGDEAYTFEESGGSADGPYATSFAPGAVVASAPVTVQTMDGGDMGNEMDGDQMTEEMTETMTEGTAVQTTGGSGPGFTGIVALMALVAAALLAVRSQR
;
A
#
# COMPACT_ATOMS: atom_id res chain seq x y z
N MET A 1 -22.31 -28.47 -33.58
CA MET A 1 -23.54 -29.22 -33.19
C MET A 1 -23.16 -30.56 -32.55
N ARG A 2 -23.65 -30.85 -31.33
CA ARG A 2 -23.62 -32.16 -30.62
C ARG A 2 -22.23 -32.74 -30.28
N LYS A 3 -22.01 -33.44 -29.16
CA LYS A 3 -22.59 -33.43 -27.78
C LYS A 3 -21.65 -34.30 -26.92
N ARG A 4 -21.35 -33.92 -25.67
CA ARG A 4 -20.60 -34.77 -24.71
C ARG A 4 -21.32 -36.11 -24.47
N ILE A 5 -20.60 -37.16 -24.08
CA ILE A 5 -21.04 -38.22 -23.14
C ILE A 5 -19.81 -38.88 -22.49
N LEU A 6 -19.92 -39.08 -21.18
CA LEU A 6 -18.98 -39.68 -20.24
C LEU A 6 -19.56 -41.03 -19.77
N THR A 7 -18.75 -42.07 -19.57
CA THR A 7 -19.20 -43.29 -18.85
C THR A 7 -18.07 -43.91 -18.04
N ALA A 8 -18.29 -44.06 -16.73
CA ALA A 8 -17.37 -44.69 -15.78
C ALA A 8 -17.41 -46.23 -15.83
N LEU A 9 -16.40 -46.88 -15.24
CA LEU A 9 -16.37 -48.33 -15.04
C LEU A 9 -16.14 -48.69 -13.56
N ILE A 10 -17.12 -49.37 -12.96
CA ILE A 10 -17.06 -49.91 -11.60
C ILE A 10 -16.45 -51.31 -11.63
N ALA A 11 -15.50 -51.60 -10.75
CA ALA A 11 -14.94 -52.95 -10.56
C ALA A 11 -15.28 -53.51 -9.17
N LEU A 12 -16.04 -54.60 -9.16
CA LEU A 12 -16.52 -55.32 -7.97
C LEU A 12 -15.67 -56.58 -7.76
N THR A 13 -15.15 -56.80 -6.55
CA THR A 13 -14.48 -58.06 -6.16
C THR A 13 -14.96 -58.61 -4.82
N VAL A 14 -14.83 -59.93 -4.65
CA VAL A 14 -15.76 -60.76 -3.86
C VAL A 14 -15.17 -61.31 -2.56
N VAL A 15 -16.04 -61.44 -1.57
CA VAL A 15 -15.86 -61.99 -0.21
C VAL A 15 -15.27 -63.42 -0.19
N THR A 16 -14.39 -63.69 0.77
CA THR A 16 -14.30 -65.00 1.46
C THR A 16 -14.17 -64.84 2.98
N SER A 17 -14.61 -65.86 3.74
CA SER A 17 -15.04 -65.75 5.14
C SER A 17 -14.12 -66.41 6.19
N GLY A 18 -14.07 -65.87 7.42
CA GLY A 18 -13.51 -66.50 8.61
C GLY A 18 -14.17 -65.99 9.91
N LEU A 19 -14.37 -66.85 10.92
CA LEU A 19 -15.26 -66.60 12.07
C LEU A 19 -14.53 -66.39 13.42
N ALA A 20 -15.18 -65.59 14.26
CA ALA A 20 -15.20 -65.60 15.74
C ALA A 20 -14.05 -64.93 16.54
N GLY A 21 -14.37 -63.74 17.06
CA GLY A 21 -13.74 -63.09 18.22
C GLY A 21 -14.48 -61.79 18.55
N VAL A 22 -15.35 -61.78 19.56
CA VAL A 22 -16.16 -60.59 19.93
C VAL A 22 -15.87 -60.18 21.38
N THR A 23 -15.10 -59.09 21.53
CA THR A 23 -15.04 -58.11 22.63
C THR A 23 -13.90 -57.14 22.26
N ALA A 24 -14.03 -55.81 22.28
CA ALA A 24 -15.16 -54.93 22.60
C ALA A 24 -15.30 -53.85 21.51
N ALA A 25 -16.36 -53.05 21.57
CA ALA A 25 -16.52 -51.92 20.66
C ALA A 25 -15.74 -50.71 21.17
N GLU A 26 -14.87 -50.16 20.31
CA GLU A 26 -14.74 -48.72 20.20
C GLU A 26 -15.64 -48.32 19.03
N THR A 27 -16.84 -47.85 19.37
CA THR A 27 -17.63 -47.05 18.44
C THR A 27 -16.97 -45.69 18.39
N GLY A 28 -16.04 -45.50 17.46
CA GLY A 28 -15.79 -44.18 16.92
C GLY A 28 -17.13 -43.67 16.41
N THR A 29 -17.71 -42.72 17.14
CA THR A 29 -19.04 -42.20 16.83
C THR A 29 -18.95 -41.30 15.59
N ASP A 30 -20.06 -41.07 14.90
CA ASP A 30 -20.10 -40.11 13.77
C ASP A 30 -19.63 -38.69 14.18
N ALA A 31 -19.58 -38.39 15.47
CA ALA A 31 -18.96 -37.18 16.03
C ALA A 31 -17.43 -37.10 15.82
N GLU A 32 -16.70 -38.21 15.80
CA GLU A 32 -15.24 -38.25 15.60
C GLU A 32 -14.86 -37.96 14.14
N LEU A 33 -15.75 -38.28 13.20
CA LEU A 33 -15.63 -37.92 11.78
C LEU A 33 -16.20 -36.53 11.45
N ALA A 34 -17.07 -35.97 12.32
CA ALA A 34 -17.51 -34.58 12.21
C ALA A 34 -16.48 -33.60 12.80
N GLN A 35 -15.81 -33.99 13.88
CA GLN A 35 -14.81 -33.18 14.60
C GLN A 35 -13.51 -32.96 13.81
N GLN A 36 -13.28 -33.70 12.72
CA GLN A 36 -12.13 -33.50 11.82
C GLN A 36 -12.38 -32.43 10.74
N ALA A 37 -13.62 -31.95 10.57
CA ALA A 37 -13.97 -30.90 9.60
C ALA A 37 -14.08 -29.50 10.24
N ASP A 38 -13.64 -29.36 11.49
CA ASP A 38 -13.90 -28.21 12.38
C ASP A 38 -12.63 -27.82 13.17
N ALA A 39 -11.47 -28.30 12.72
CA ALA A 39 -10.16 -28.02 13.31
C ALA A 39 -9.35 -27.14 12.35
N ALA A 40 -8.67 -26.13 12.89
CA ALA A 40 -7.80 -25.29 12.09
C ALA A 40 -6.60 -26.08 11.56
N SER A 41 -6.19 -25.77 10.33
CA SER A 41 -5.03 -26.35 9.66
C SER A 41 -4.45 -25.35 8.68
N VAL A 42 -3.14 -25.39 8.45
CA VAL A 42 -2.46 -24.64 7.40
C VAL A 42 -1.54 -25.59 6.62
N THR A 43 -1.27 -25.26 5.36
CA THR A 43 -0.32 -25.97 4.50
C THR A 43 0.45 -24.92 3.71
N PHE A 44 1.77 -24.99 3.76
CA PHE A 44 2.67 -24.00 3.20
C PHE A 44 3.86 -24.73 2.57
N GLU A 45 3.90 -24.79 1.24
CA GLU A 45 4.95 -25.49 0.50
C GLU A 45 6.15 -24.59 0.16
N ASN A 46 7.32 -25.23 -0.04
CA ASN A 46 8.56 -24.56 -0.45
C ASN A 46 8.38 -23.83 -1.78
N GLN A 47 8.77 -22.57 -1.83
CA GLN A 47 8.48 -21.70 -2.97
C GLN A 47 9.58 -20.68 -3.26
N THR A 48 9.56 -20.15 -4.48
CA THR A 48 10.38 -19.03 -4.93
C THR A 48 9.47 -17.84 -5.19
N THR A 49 9.88 -16.65 -4.78
CA THR A 49 9.06 -15.44 -4.83
C THR A 49 9.81 -14.27 -5.48
N GLY A 50 9.07 -13.32 -6.06
CA GLY A 50 9.59 -12.02 -6.48
C GLY A 50 10.03 -11.11 -5.33
N GLY A 51 9.85 -11.52 -4.07
CA GLY A 51 10.40 -10.87 -2.88
C GLY A 51 9.41 -10.02 -2.06
N ASP A 52 8.20 -9.82 -2.57
CA ASP A 52 7.12 -8.99 -2.03
C ASP A 52 5.95 -9.80 -1.43
N THR A 53 5.76 -11.04 -1.89
CA THR A 53 4.58 -11.85 -1.60
C THR A 53 4.93 -13.33 -1.40
N VAL A 54 4.12 -14.08 -0.66
CA VAL A 54 4.16 -15.54 -0.61
C VAL A 54 2.76 -16.12 -0.73
N THR A 55 2.64 -17.37 -1.18
CA THR A 55 1.35 -18.07 -1.29
C THR A 55 1.26 -19.20 -0.27
N VAL A 56 0.16 -19.23 0.48
CA VAL A 56 -0.23 -20.33 1.37
C VAL A 56 -1.18 -21.26 0.62
N ASP A 57 -0.75 -22.50 0.38
CA ASP A 57 -1.48 -23.48 -0.43
C ASP A 57 -2.90 -23.71 0.09
N SER A 58 -3.07 -23.86 1.39
CA SER A 58 -4.39 -23.83 2.03
C SER A 58 -4.35 -23.45 3.50
N VAL A 59 -5.40 -22.81 3.97
CA VAL A 59 -5.66 -22.57 5.40
C VAL A 59 -7.13 -22.83 5.72
N THR A 60 -7.40 -23.47 6.85
CA THR A 60 -8.75 -23.71 7.39
C THR A 60 -8.89 -23.02 8.72
N LEU A 61 -9.89 -22.14 8.83
CA LEU A 61 -10.16 -21.28 9.98
C LEU A 61 -11.61 -21.53 10.44
N PRO A 62 -11.85 -22.29 11.52
CA PRO A 62 -13.19 -22.68 11.95
C PRO A 62 -14.11 -21.50 12.32
N GLU A 63 -13.56 -20.42 12.89
CA GLU A 63 -14.29 -19.22 13.30
C GLU A 63 -13.89 -17.98 12.47
N GLY A 64 -13.09 -18.17 11.42
CA GLY A 64 -12.46 -17.09 10.64
C GLY A 64 -11.19 -16.52 11.30
N GLY A 65 -10.56 -15.53 10.67
CA GLY A 65 -9.31 -14.93 11.13
C GLY A 65 -8.32 -14.73 9.98
N TYR A 66 -7.05 -15.06 10.20
CA TYR A 66 -5.95 -14.69 9.32
C TYR A 66 -4.98 -15.84 9.10
N VAL A 67 -4.15 -15.75 8.07
CA VAL A 67 -2.88 -16.48 8.02
C VAL A 67 -1.72 -15.49 8.03
N THR A 68 -0.88 -15.63 9.06
CA THR A 68 0.30 -14.79 9.29
C THR A 68 1.54 -15.54 8.84
N ILE A 69 2.43 -14.86 8.13
CA ILE A 69 3.72 -15.38 7.71
C ILE A 69 4.77 -14.88 8.70
N HIS A 70 5.42 -15.82 9.39
CA HIS A 70 6.55 -15.53 10.25
C HIS A 70 7.88 -15.81 9.52
N GLY A 71 8.82 -14.88 9.63
CA GLY A 71 10.20 -15.02 9.15
C GLY A 71 11.07 -15.92 10.03
N PRO A 72 12.36 -16.07 9.67
CA PRO A 72 13.28 -16.99 10.33
C PRO A 72 13.51 -16.76 11.83
N SER A 73 13.36 -15.52 12.33
CA SER A 73 13.53 -15.15 13.75
C SER A 73 12.58 -15.88 14.70
N LEU A 74 11.45 -16.42 14.21
CA LEU A 74 10.55 -17.26 15.01
C LEU A 74 11.27 -18.49 15.59
N ALA A 75 12.27 -19.03 14.89
CA ALA A 75 13.04 -20.17 15.36
C ALA A 75 13.95 -19.85 16.57
N ASP A 76 14.34 -18.58 16.73
CA ASP A 76 15.14 -18.09 17.84
C ASP A 76 14.28 -17.65 19.06
N GLY A 77 12.95 -17.60 18.88
CA GLY A 77 11.96 -17.40 19.94
C GLY A 77 11.22 -16.07 19.88
N ASP A 78 11.52 -15.21 18.90
CA ASP A 78 10.77 -13.99 18.67
C ASP A 78 9.41 -14.31 18.03
N THR A 79 8.34 -14.13 18.79
CA THR A 79 6.98 -14.49 18.36
C THR A 79 6.20 -13.33 17.75
N LEU A 80 6.67 -12.09 17.91
CA LEU A 80 5.96 -10.89 17.49
C LEU A 80 6.73 -10.16 16.37
N GLY A 81 8.04 -9.98 16.51
CA GLY A 81 8.95 -9.40 15.50
C GLY A 81 9.46 -10.41 14.46
N SER A 82 8.88 -11.61 14.48
CA SER A 82 8.96 -12.51 13.34
C SER A 82 7.82 -12.32 12.35
N VAL A 83 6.78 -11.53 12.66
CA VAL A 83 5.65 -11.31 11.74
C VAL A 83 6.12 -10.54 10.50
N ALA A 84 6.30 -11.26 9.39
CA ALA A 84 6.78 -10.71 8.13
C ALA A 84 5.64 -10.24 7.21
N GLY A 85 4.39 -10.65 7.46
CA GLY A 85 3.20 -10.22 6.73
C GLY A 85 1.97 -11.03 7.12
N THR A 86 0.76 -10.56 6.82
CA THR A 86 -0.50 -11.23 7.19
C THR A 86 -1.53 -11.10 6.07
N SER A 87 -2.38 -12.11 5.87
CA SER A 87 -3.50 -12.04 4.94
C SER A 87 -4.54 -11.00 5.36
N GLU A 88 -5.39 -10.58 4.42
CA GLU A 88 -6.69 -10.01 4.75
C GLU A 88 -7.54 -10.95 5.63
N TYR A 89 -8.66 -10.45 6.18
CA TYR A 89 -9.60 -11.26 6.93
C TYR A 89 -10.20 -12.40 6.07
N LEU A 90 -9.94 -13.63 6.49
CA LEU A 90 -10.45 -14.85 5.92
C LEU A 90 -11.64 -15.36 6.74
N GLY A 91 -12.84 -15.31 6.15
CA GLY A 91 -14.07 -15.80 6.80
C GLY A 91 -14.05 -17.30 7.15
N PRO A 92 -14.99 -17.79 7.97
CA PRO A 92 -15.00 -19.19 8.43
C PRO A 92 -15.03 -20.21 7.27
N GLY A 93 -14.04 -21.11 7.23
CA GLY A 93 -13.95 -22.15 6.19
C GLY A 93 -12.51 -22.51 5.80
N THR A 94 -12.37 -23.19 4.66
CA THR A 94 -11.09 -23.49 4.00
C THR A 94 -10.88 -22.55 2.82
N HIS A 95 -9.71 -21.94 2.76
CA HIS A 95 -9.21 -21.09 1.68
C HIS A 95 -8.01 -21.77 1.02
N GLU A 96 -7.83 -21.58 -0.28
CA GLU A 96 -6.76 -22.20 -1.08
C GLU A 96 -6.03 -21.12 -1.87
N ASN A 97 -4.69 -21.21 -1.98
CA ASN A 97 -3.83 -20.24 -2.67
C ASN A 97 -3.98 -18.80 -2.12
N VAL A 98 -3.91 -18.64 -0.79
CA VAL A 98 -3.96 -17.32 -0.15
C VAL A 98 -2.61 -16.62 -0.38
N THR A 99 -2.60 -15.55 -1.15
CA THR A 99 -1.44 -14.66 -1.26
C THR A 99 -1.36 -13.77 -0.02
N VAL A 100 -0.15 -13.60 0.51
CA VAL A 100 0.16 -12.71 1.63
C VAL A 100 1.29 -11.78 1.19
N THR A 101 1.04 -10.48 1.22
CA THR A 101 2.06 -9.43 1.08
C THR A 101 2.98 -9.46 2.29
N LEU A 102 4.26 -9.15 2.09
CA LEU A 102 5.26 -9.08 3.14
C LEU A 102 5.69 -7.63 3.37
N THR A 103 5.73 -7.24 4.65
CA THR A 103 6.12 -5.91 5.13
C THR A 103 7.61 -5.65 4.93
N ASP A 104 8.44 -6.69 5.09
CA ASP A 104 9.88 -6.66 4.87
C ASP A 104 10.26 -7.55 3.66
N PRO A 105 11.26 -7.16 2.84
CA PRO A 105 11.73 -7.97 1.71
C PRO A 105 12.15 -9.39 2.13
N VAL A 106 11.79 -10.38 1.31
CA VAL A 106 12.11 -11.79 1.58
C VAL A 106 13.63 -12.01 1.62
N SER A 107 14.09 -12.78 2.60
CA SER A 107 15.45 -13.33 2.67
C SER A 107 15.43 -14.85 2.45
N GLU A 108 16.53 -15.47 2.02
CA GLU A 108 16.56 -16.95 1.90
C GLU A 108 16.47 -17.58 3.30
N GLY A 109 15.36 -18.29 3.58
CA GLY A 109 15.09 -18.75 4.94
C GLY A 109 13.93 -19.72 5.08
N SER A 110 13.73 -20.17 6.32
CA SER A 110 12.56 -20.94 6.73
C SER A 110 11.50 -19.97 7.24
N TYR A 111 10.41 -19.81 6.51
CA TYR A 111 9.24 -19.05 6.93
C TYR A 111 8.19 -20.02 7.49
N THR A 112 7.29 -19.51 8.32
CA THR A 112 6.24 -20.30 8.97
C THR A 112 4.90 -19.61 8.80
N ALA A 113 3.98 -20.24 8.08
CA ALA A 113 2.58 -19.81 8.05
C ALA A 113 1.90 -20.25 9.36
N MET A 114 1.26 -19.31 10.06
CA MET A 114 0.53 -19.52 11.30
C MET A 114 -0.93 -19.11 11.10
N ALA A 115 -1.87 -19.97 11.49
CA ALA A 115 -3.29 -19.62 11.47
C ALA A 115 -3.66 -18.81 12.72
N HIS A 116 -4.14 -17.57 12.53
CA HIS A 116 -4.62 -16.69 13.59
C HIS A 116 -6.14 -16.60 13.61
N GLN A 117 -6.72 -16.43 14.80
CA GLN A 117 -8.16 -16.29 14.99
C GLN A 117 -8.51 -14.79 15.10
N GLU A 118 -9.60 -14.36 14.47
CA GLU A 118 -10.25 -13.08 14.76
C GLU A 118 -10.96 -13.14 16.13
N THR A 119 -10.66 -12.23 17.05
CA THR A 119 -11.05 -12.34 18.47
C THR A 119 -11.98 -11.27 19.04
N ASP A 120 -12.15 -10.11 18.42
CA ASP A 120 -13.02 -9.04 18.92
C ASP A 120 -14.06 -8.52 17.91
N GLY A 121 -13.85 -8.80 16.62
CA GLY A 121 -14.80 -8.66 15.53
C GLY A 121 -14.60 -7.42 14.67
N ASP A 122 -13.44 -6.75 14.72
CA ASP A 122 -13.13 -5.59 13.88
C ASP A 122 -12.50 -5.93 12.52
N GLN A 123 -12.11 -7.19 12.30
CA GLN A 123 -11.54 -7.68 11.03
C GLN A 123 -10.19 -7.04 10.66
N THR A 124 -9.47 -6.52 11.66
CA THR A 124 -8.11 -5.99 11.58
C THR A 124 -7.15 -6.93 12.32
N TYR A 125 -5.96 -7.19 11.77
CA TYR A 125 -4.99 -8.04 12.46
C TYR A 125 -4.19 -7.25 13.50
N GLU A 126 -4.51 -7.45 14.78
CA GLU A 126 -3.95 -6.67 15.89
C GLU A 126 -2.99 -7.47 16.80
N PHE A 127 -2.61 -8.70 16.44
CA PHE A 127 -1.74 -9.55 17.29
C PHE A 127 -0.43 -8.88 17.71
N VAL A 128 0.25 -8.18 16.79
CA VAL A 128 1.48 -7.44 17.10
C VAL A 128 1.15 -6.18 17.90
N ALA A 129 0.28 -5.30 17.38
CA ALA A 129 -0.09 -4.03 18.01
C ALA A 129 -0.56 -4.18 19.47
N SER A 130 -1.36 -5.22 19.74
CA SER A 130 -1.91 -5.54 21.07
C SER A 130 -0.96 -6.30 22.01
N ASN A 131 0.28 -6.59 21.59
CA ASN A 131 1.25 -7.43 22.31
C ASN A 131 0.70 -8.85 22.62
N ALA A 132 0.17 -9.54 21.61
CA ALA A 132 -0.56 -10.81 21.70
C ALA A 132 -1.80 -10.76 22.62
N GLY A 133 -2.40 -9.58 22.79
CA GLY A 133 -3.61 -9.36 23.60
C GLY A 133 -4.89 -9.77 22.88
N VAL A 134 -4.94 -9.53 21.56
CA VAL A 134 -5.95 -10.01 20.62
C VAL A 134 -5.29 -10.81 19.50
N ASP A 135 -6.12 -11.42 18.66
CA ASP A 135 -5.83 -12.24 17.48
C ASP A 135 -4.75 -13.30 17.67
N GLY A 136 -4.83 -14.00 18.79
CA GLY A 136 -3.96 -15.13 19.08
C GLY A 136 -4.06 -16.25 18.03
N PRO A 137 -3.00 -17.08 17.90
CA PRO A 137 -3.01 -18.19 16.98
C PRO A 137 -4.06 -19.24 17.36
N TYR A 138 -4.64 -19.89 16.34
CA TYR A 138 -5.38 -21.13 16.53
C TYR A 138 -4.44 -22.17 17.16
N THR A 139 -4.92 -22.88 18.20
CA THR A 139 -4.11 -23.86 18.93
C THR A 139 -4.73 -25.26 18.96
N ASN A 140 -3.88 -26.28 18.95
CA ASN A 140 -4.23 -27.68 19.03
C ASN A 140 -3.44 -28.39 20.15
N ALA A 141 -3.40 -29.73 20.16
CA ALA A 141 -2.72 -30.49 21.20
C ALA A 141 -1.18 -30.40 21.17
N ASP A 142 -0.60 -30.02 20.03
CA ASP A 142 0.84 -29.96 19.79
C ASP A 142 1.39 -28.51 19.80
N GLY A 143 0.55 -27.48 19.66
CA GLY A 143 0.94 -26.07 19.76
C GLY A 143 0.01 -25.14 18.98
N ALA A 144 0.57 -24.04 18.47
CA ALA A 144 -0.07 -23.22 17.44
C ALA A 144 -0.22 -24.04 16.14
N VAL A 145 -1.25 -23.71 15.34
CA VAL A 145 -1.48 -24.31 14.03
C VAL A 145 -0.56 -23.62 13.02
N VAL A 146 0.54 -24.31 12.69
CA VAL A 146 1.61 -23.82 11.83
C VAL A 146 2.01 -24.85 10.78
N ASP A 147 2.57 -24.36 9.67
CA ASP A 147 3.38 -25.14 8.72
C ASP A 147 4.55 -24.28 8.22
N SER A 148 5.68 -24.91 7.92
CA SER A 148 6.95 -24.19 7.65
C SER A 148 7.54 -24.59 6.31
N ALA A 149 7.89 -23.58 5.50
CA ALA A 149 8.46 -23.72 4.17
C ALA A 149 9.81 -23.01 4.06
N THR A 150 10.67 -23.50 3.17
CA THR A 150 11.78 -22.71 2.64
C THR A 150 11.25 -21.77 1.56
N VAL A 151 11.44 -20.47 1.78
CA VAL A 151 11.15 -19.42 0.79
C VAL A 151 12.49 -18.92 0.24
N THR A 152 12.58 -18.81 -1.08
CA THR A 152 13.80 -18.37 -1.77
C THR A 152 13.51 -17.12 -2.61
N PRO A 153 14.19 -15.98 -2.32
CA PRO A 153 14.15 -14.78 -3.18
C PRO A 153 14.54 -15.12 -4.62
N SER A 154 13.80 -14.57 -5.58
CA SER A 154 13.97 -14.80 -7.00
C SER A 154 13.27 -13.69 -7.80
N ALA A 155 12.80 -14.00 -9.01
CA ALA A 155 12.00 -13.10 -9.82
C ALA A 155 10.76 -13.79 -10.41
N THR A 156 9.84 -12.99 -10.92
CA THR A 156 8.81 -13.40 -11.89
C THR A 156 8.85 -12.49 -13.11
N VAL A 157 8.47 -13.03 -14.27
CA VAL A 157 8.35 -12.28 -15.54
C VAL A 157 7.15 -12.82 -16.32
N SER A 158 6.38 -11.93 -16.96
CA SER A 158 5.30 -12.28 -17.88
C SER A 158 5.28 -11.36 -19.09
N MET A 159 5.02 -11.91 -20.27
CA MET A 159 4.96 -11.18 -21.53
C MET A 159 3.91 -11.76 -22.47
N SER A 160 2.97 -10.93 -22.92
CA SER A 160 1.89 -11.34 -23.81
C SER A 160 2.29 -11.37 -25.28
N ASP A 161 1.60 -12.22 -26.05
CA ASP A 161 1.64 -12.25 -27.52
C ASP A 161 1.28 -10.85 -28.06
N GLN A 162 2.17 -10.23 -28.84
CA GLN A 162 2.04 -8.82 -29.24
C GLN A 162 2.51 -8.53 -30.67
N PRO A 163 1.97 -7.50 -31.34
CA PRO A 163 2.57 -6.94 -32.55
C PRO A 163 3.87 -6.18 -32.21
N THR A 164 4.80 -6.12 -33.14
CA THR A 164 6.03 -5.33 -33.02
C THR A 164 6.46 -4.76 -34.37
N THR A 165 7.12 -3.60 -34.33
CA THR A 165 7.84 -3.02 -35.48
C THR A 165 9.08 -3.83 -35.84
N GLY A 166 9.57 -4.64 -34.90
CA GLY A 166 10.81 -5.41 -34.97
C GLY A 166 11.91 -4.86 -34.06
N ASP A 167 11.84 -3.58 -33.67
CA ASP A 167 12.90 -2.85 -32.97
C ASP A 167 12.71 -2.78 -31.44
N SER A 168 11.51 -3.06 -30.92
CA SER A 168 11.23 -3.11 -29.48
C SER A 168 10.06 -4.03 -29.14
N VAL A 169 9.96 -4.41 -27.87
CA VAL A 169 8.84 -5.16 -27.28
C VAL A 169 8.52 -4.62 -25.89
N VAL A 170 7.31 -4.89 -25.40
CA VAL A 170 6.88 -4.58 -24.02
C VAL A 170 6.82 -5.89 -23.23
N VAL A 171 7.35 -5.90 -22.01
CA VAL A 171 7.18 -7.00 -21.05
C VAL A 171 6.16 -6.54 -20.03
N ASP A 172 5.00 -7.21 -20.02
CA ASP A 172 3.80 -6.82 -19.27
C ASP A 172 4.11 -6.55 -17.79
N ARG A 173 4.79 -7.48 -17.12
CA ARG A 173 5.10 -7.40 -15.69
C ARG A 173 6.35 -8.18 -15.31
N VAL A 174 7.13 -7.61 -14.39
CA VAL A 174 8.31 -8.20 -13.76
C VAL A 174 8.31 -7.88 -12.28
N VAL A 175 8.66 -8.86 -11.46
CA VAL A 175 8.93 -8.65 -10.02
C VAL A 175 10.31 -9.19 -9.72
N LEU A 176 11.17 -8.39 -9.09
CA LEU A 176 12.55 -8.77 -8.75
C LEU A 176 12.79 -8.65 -7.24
N SER A 177 13.33 -9.69 -6.60
CA SER A 177 13.63 -9.63 -5.17
C SER A 177 14.84 -8.75 -4.84
N GLU A 178 15.72 -8.55 -5.82
CA GLU A 178 16.87 -7.66 -5.76
C GLU A 178 16.91 -6.80 -7.05
N GLY A 179 17.85 -5.87 -7.19
CA GLY A 179 18.01 -5.12 -8.44
C GLY A 179 18.40 -6.00 -9.63
N GLY A 180 18.09 -5.57 -10.85
CA GLY A 180 18.36 -6.40 -12.03
C GLY A 180 17.93 -5.83 -13.38
N PHE A 181 17.74 -6.73 -14.34
CA PHE A 181 17.45 -6.45 -15.75
C PHE A 181 16.49 -7.48 -16.34
N VAL A 182 15.86 -7.14 -17.46
CA VAL A 182 15.07 -8.05 -18.29
C VAL A 182 15.75 -8.18 -19.65
N THR A 183 16.25 -9.37 -19.96
CA THR A 183 16.91 -9.69 -21.23
C THR A 183 15.94 -10.42 -22.13
N ILE A 184 15.75 -9.92 -23.35
CA ILE A 184 14.93 -10.58 -24.37
C ILE A 184 15.81 -11.53 -25.16
N HIS A 185 15.50 -12.83 -25.11
CA HIS A 185 16.13 -13.85 -25.95
C HIS A 185 15.21 -14.27 -27.10
N ASP A 186 15.79 -14.81 -28.18
CA ASP A 186 15.04 -15.66 -29.12
C ASP A 186 14.96 -17.12 -28.64
N ALA A 187 14.07 -17.89 -29.26
CA ALA A 187 13.79 -19.29 -28.92
C ALA A 187 15.02 -20.24 -28.90
N SER A 188 16.16 -19.88 -29.50
CA SER A 188 17.38 -20.70 -29.45
C SER A 188 18.06 -20.73 -28.07
N VAL A 189 17.66 -19.86 -27.13
CA VAL A 189 18.03 -19.99 -25.71
C VAL A 189 17.63 -21.35 -25.15
N ASN A 190 16.45 -21.87 -25.55
CA ASN A 190 15.93 -23.19 -25.19
C ASN A 190 16.70 -24.35 -25.84
N GLU A 191 17.51 -24.07 -26.87
CA GLU A 191 18.46 -25.01 -27.48
C GLU A 191 19.87 -24.89 -26.88
N GLY A 192 20.07 -24.00 -25.89
CA GLY A 192 21.33 -23.77 -25.19
C GLY A 192 22.21 -22.68 -25.79
N ALA A 193 21.72 -21.89 -26.74
CA ALA A 193 22.45 -20.78 -27.37
C ALA A 193 22.40 -19.49 -26.52
N VAL A 194 22.79 -19.57 -25.25
CA VAL A 194 22.52 -18.53 -24.23
C VAL A 194 22.98 -17.12 -24.64
N LEU A 195 24.21 -16.96 -25.14
CA LEU A 195 24.73 -15.63 -25.52
C LEU A 195 24.31 -15.18 -26.92
N ASP A 196 24.27 -16.09 -27.89
CA ASP A 196 23.94 -15.78 -29.30
C ASP A 196 22.43 -15.51 -29.52
N SER A 197 21.59 -15.80 -28.51
CA SER A 197 20.14 -15.60 -28.53
C SER A 197 19.68 -14.26 -27.97
N ILE A 198 20.55 -13.49 -27.30
CA ILE A 198 20.22 -12.18 -26.74
C ILE A 198 19.85 -11.22 -27.89
N ARG A 199 18.68 -10.59 -27.78
CA ARG A 199 18.13 -9.63 -28.75
C ARG A 199 18.09 -8.20 -28.22
N GLY A 200 17.98 -8.00 -26.91
CA GLY A 200 17.99 -6.71 -26.24
C GLY A 200 17.94 -6.88 -24.73
N THR A 201 18.18 -5.81 -23.97
CA THR A 201 18.11 -5.80 -22.50
C THR A 201 17.51 -4.49 -22.02
N SER A 202 16.71 -4.55 -20.96
CA SER A 202 16.17 -3.36 -20.29
C SER A 202 17.28 -2.45 -19.73
N THR A 203 16.90 -1.25 -19.30
CA THR A 203 17.70 -0.54 -18.30
C THR A 203 17.63 -1.26 -16.94
N TYR A 204 18.48 -0.86 -15.99
CA TYR A 204 18.40 -1.37 -14.62
C TYR A 204 17.01 -1.11 -14.02
N LEU A 205 16.44 -2.15 -13.43
CA LEU A 205 15.24 -2.13 -12.63
C LEU A 205 15.64 -2.34 -11.16
N SER A 206 15.05 -1.59 -10.24
CA SER A 206 15.21 -1.85 -8.80
C SER A 206 14.53 -3.17 -8.39
N ALA A 207 14.73 -3.59 -7.13
CA ALA A 207 13.83 -4.56 -6.54
C ALA A 207 12.37 -4.05 -6.55
N GLY A 208 11.40 -4.97 -6.46
CA GLY A 208 9.97 -4.69 -6.50
C GLY A 208 9.32 -5.00 -7.85
N VAL A 209 8.10 -4.48 -8.02
CA VAL A 209 7.23 -4.66 -9.20
C VAL A 209 7.56 -3.61 -10.27
N HIS A 210 7.58 -4.03 -11.54
CA HIS A 210 7.72 -3.19 -12.73
C HIS A 210 6.74 -3.67 -13.79
N GLU A 211 6.01 -2.75 -14.40
CA GLU A 211 5.02 -3.04 -15.44
C GLU A 211 5.34 -2.25 -16.72
N ASP A 212 4.81 -2.70 -17.86
CA ASP A 212 5.04 -2.12 -19.19
C ASP A 212 6.51 -1.88 -19.57
N VAL A 213 7.39 -2.81 -19.18
CA VAL A 213 8.84 -2.68 -19.38
C VAL A 213 9.18 -2.79 -20.86
N ARG A 214 9.27 -1.65 -21.54
CA ARG A 214 9.71 -1.56 -22.94
C ARG A 214 11.20 -1.86 -23.07
N VAL A 215 11.53 -2.93 -23.80
CA VAL A 215 12.89 -3.33 -24.15
C VAL A 215 13.17 -3.09 -25.63
N SER A 216 14.19 -2.28 -25.91
CA SER A 216 14.75 -2.10 -27.25
C SER A 216 15.57 -3.31 -27.68
N LEU A 217 15.45 -3.72 -28.95
CA LEU A 217 16.19 -4.84 -29.50
C LEU A 217 17.42 -4.35 -30.29
N ASP A 218 18.62 -4.61 -29.77
CA ASP A 218 19.91 -4.37 -30.43
C ASP A 218 20.02 -5.13 -31.76
N ASP A 219 19.44 -6.33 -31.83
CA ASP A 219 19.29 -7.15 -33.03
C ASP A 219 17.78 -7.30 -33.36
N PRO A 220 17.21 -6.42 -34.21
CA PRO A 220 15.78 -6.41 -34.53
C PRO A 220 15.23 -7.72 -35.13
N VAL A 221 14.00 -8.07 -34.74
CA VAL A 221 13.27 -9.22 -35.33
C VAL A 221 12.60 -8.81 -36.64
N THR A 222 12.77 -9.61 -37.69
CA THR A 222 12.32 -9.28 -39.07
C THR A 222 11.26 -10.23 -39.63
N GLU A 223 10.92 -11.27 -38.87
CA GLU A 223 9.83 -12.21 -39.14
C GLU A 223 9.16 -12.64 -37.82
N ASN A 224 7.91 -13.09 -37.89
CA ASN A 224 7.18 -13.55 -36.70
C ASN A 224 7.95 -14.68 -36.01
N THR A 225 8.18 -14.53 -34.72
CA THR A 225 9.01 -15.44 -33.93
C THR A 225 8.47 -15.58 -32.51
N THR A 226 9.05 -16.50 -31.74
CA THR A 226 8.86 -16.55 -30.29
C THR A 226 10.07 -15.92 -29.62
N LEU A 227 9.80 -14.99 -28.69
CA LEU A 227 10.78 -14.41 -27.79
C LEU A 227 10.60 -14.98 -26.38
N VAL A 228 11.67 -14.88 -25.60
CA VAL A 228 11.81 -15.46 -24.28
C VAL A 228 12.40 -14.36 -23.38
N PRO A 229 11.59 -13.54 -22.71
CA PRO A 229 12.08 -12.64 -21.68
C PRO A 229 12.69 -13.45 -20.53
N MET A 230 13.83 -13.00 -20.00
CA MET A 230 14.57 -13.63 -18.91
C MET A 230 14.94 -12.56 -17.89
N ALA A 231 14.63 -12.79 -16.62
CA ALA A 231 15.05 -11.89 -15.55
C ALA A 231 16.52 -12.17 -15.16
N HIS A 232 17.32 -11.12 -15.00
CA HIS A 232 18.73 -11.17 -14.59
C HIS A 232 18.97 -10.29 -13.36
N MET A 233 19.90 -10.72 -12.49
CA MET A 233 20.34 -9.96 -11.32
C MET A 233 21.36 -8.87 -11.72
N ASP A 234 21.58 -7.87 -10.86
CA ASP A 234 22.78 -7.00 -10.88
C ASP A 234 23.77 -7.51 -9.82
N THR A 235 24.65 -8.45 -10.20
CA THR A 235 25.40 -9.27 -9.20
C THR A 235 26.66 -8.59 -8.64
N ASP A 236 27.05 -7.44 -9.19
CA ASP A 236 28.19 -6.65 -8.70
C ASP A 236 27.83 -5.18 -8.40
N ASP A 237 26.53 -4.91 -8.20
CA ASP A 237 25.94 -3.62 -7.79
C ASP A 237 26.35 -2.45 -8.69
N ASN A 238 26.53 -2.71 -9.99
CA ASN A 238 27.11 -1.75 -10.93
C ASN A 238 26.07 -1.05 -11.83
N GLN A 239 24.83 -1.55 -11.85
CA GLN A 239 23.68 -1.07 -12.63
C GLN A 239 23.86 -1.09 -14.16
N ALA A 240 24.81 -1.87 -14.66
CA ALA A 240 25.03 -2.11 -16.08
C ALA A 240 25.16 -3.61 -16.38
N TYR A 241 24.40 -4.09 -17.36
CA TYR A 241 24.36 -5.50 -17.72
C TYR A 241 25.68 -5.99 -18.37
N THR A 242 26.40 -6.87 -17.67
CA THR A 242 27.72 -7.41 -18.07
C THR A 242 27.75 -8.92 -18.34
N PHE A 243 26.64 -9.63 -18.17
CA PHE A 243 26.53 -11.08 -18.41
C PHE A 243 27.15 -11.58 -19.74
N PRO A 244 27.05 -10.85 -20.89
CA PRO A 244 27.69 -11.27 -22.14
C PRO A 244 29.22 -11.20 -22.11
N GLU A 245 29.81 -10.35 -21.26
CA GLU A 245 31.26 -10.26 -21.06
C GLU A 245 31.77 -11.34 -20.08
N ASN A 246 30.96 -11.63 -19.06
CA ASN A 246 31.27 -12.62 -18.02
C ASN A 246 29.98 -13.26 -17.47
N THR A 247 29.72 -14.53 -17.82
CA THR A 247 28.51 -15.27 -17.40
C THR A 247 28.48 -15.65 -15.91
N SER A 248 29.29 -14.99 -15.07
CA SER A 248 29.27 -15.11 -13.60
C SER A 248 28.96 -13.78 -12.91
N THR A 249 28.84 -12.69 -13.67
CA THR A 249 28.17 -11.46 -13.26
C THR A 249 26.83 -11.43 -13.99
N ASP A 250 25.84 -10.81 -13.35
CA ASP A 250 24.48 -10.59 -13.87
C ASP A 250 23.82 -11.86 -14.39
N GLY A 251 23.94 -12.93 -13.59
CA GLY A 251 23.32 -14.21 -13.88
C GLY A 251 21.80 -14.09 -13.93
N PRO A 252 21.11 -15.01 -14.63
CA PRO A 252 19.65 -15.06 -14.60
C PRO A 252 19.18 -15.33 -13.17
N TYR A 253 18.06 -14.72 -12.78
CA TYR A 253 17.29 -15.19 -11.64
C TYR A 253 16.88 -16.65 -11.85
N THR A 254 16.86 -17.45 -10.79
CA THR A 254 16.53 -18.87 -10.88
C THR A 254 15.48 -19.31 -9.89
N ASN A 255 14.62 -20.23 -10.31
CA ASN A 255 13.63 -20.92 -9.50
C ASN A 255 13.84 -22.45 -9.57
N ALA A 256 12.86 -23.23 -9.10
CA ALA A 256 12.94 -24.70 -9.09
C ALA A 256 13.04 -25.35 -10.49
N ASP A 257 12.55 -24.69 -11.54
CA ASP A 257 12.53 -25.19 -12.91
C ASP A 257 13.73 -24.73 -13.77
N GLY A 258 14.42 -23.65 -13.36
CA GLY A 258 15.62 -23.16 -14.04
C GLY A 258 15.76 -21.65 -13.95
N ALA A 259 16.15 -21.02 -15.06
CA ALA A 259 16.11 -19.56 -15.18
C ALA A 259 14.66 -19.06 -15.20
N VAL A 260 14.40 -17.92 -14.57
CA VAL A 260 13.10 -17.24 -14.60
C VAL A 260 12.88 -16.66 -16.00
N VAL A 261 11.96 -17.28 -16.73
CA VAL A 261 11.59 -16.93 -18.12
C VAL A 261 10.09 -17.07 -18.36
N ASP A 262 9.60 -16.36 -19.37
CA ASP A 262 8.30 -16.60 -20.00
C ASP A 262 8.49 -16.76 -21.54
N THR A 263 7.42 -16.97 -22.31
CA THR A 263 7.48 -17.05 -23.78
C THR A 263 6.31 -16.35 -24.47
N ALA A 264 6.62 -15.39 -25.34
CA ALA A 264 5.64 -14.64 -26.13
C ALA A 264 5.85 -14.83 -27.64
N ALA A 265 4.77 -14.98 -28.41
CA ALA A 265 4.81 -14.91 -29.86
C ALA A 265 4.69 -13.45 -30.32
N VAL A 266 5.73 -12.95 -30.99
CA VAL A 266 5.74 -11.60 -31.55
C VAL A 266 5.44 -11.62 -33.05
N THR A 267 4.52 -10.74 -33.47
CA THR A 267 4.11 -10.60 -34.88
C THR A 267 4.72 -9.33 -35.46
N VAL A 268 5.63 -9.48 -36.42
CA VAL A 268 6.23 -8.33 -37.11
C VAL A 268 5.21 -7.80 -38.12
N GLY A 269 4.64 -6.63 -37.81
CA GLY A 269 3.45 -6.10 -38.48
C GLY A 269 3.60 -4.65 -38.94
N GLN A 270 2.75 -4.26 -39.90
CA GLN A 270 2.58 -2.87 -40.34
C GLN A 270 1.10 -2.45 -40.36
N ASP A 271 0.21 -3.36 -39.93
CA ASP A 271 -1.21 -3.10 -39.76
C ASP A 271 -1.40 -2.60 -38.31
N ALA A 272 -1.89 -1.38 -38.14
CA ALA A 272 -2.15 -0.80 -36.82
C ALA A 272 -3.28 -1.53 -36.08
N MET A 273 -3.31 -1.39 -34.76
CA MET A 273 -4.34 -1.97 -33.89
C MET A 273 -4.79 -0.95 -32.86
N ALA A 274 -6.07 -0.98 -32.48
CA ALA A 274 -6.57 -0.50 -31.20
C ALA A 274 -7.43 -1.61 -30.59
N SER A 275 -7.43 -1.71 -29.26
CA SER A 275 -8.36 -2.48 -28.46
C SER A 275 -8.85 -1.57 -27.35
N MET A 276 -10.17 -1.43 -27.22
CA MET A 276 -10.80 -0.62 -26.17
C MET A 276 -11.99 -1.40 -25.60
N ASN A 277 -11.86 -1.86 -24.37
CA ASN A 277 -12.90 -2.61 -23.68
C ASN A 277 -14.05 -1.71 -23.19
N ASP A 278 -15.24 -2.31 -23.04
CA ASP A 278 -16.37 -1.69 -22.36
C ASP A 278 -15.95 -1.31 -20.93
N GLN A 279 -16.17 -0.05 -20.52
CA GLN A 279 -15.60 0.50 -19.27
C GLN A 279 -16.53 1.50 -18.56
N VAL A 280 -16.23 1.75 -17.29
CA VAL A 280 -16.81 2.81 -16.47
C VAL A 280 -15.84 4.00 -16.46
N THR A 281 -16.34 5.23 -16.32
CA THR A 281 -15.54 6.46 -16.29
C THR A 281 -16.29 7.57 -15.54
N GLY A 282 -15.59 8.53 -14.96
CA GLY A 282 -16.19 9.83 -14.59
C GLY A 282 -16.59 10.66 -15.83
N GLY A 283 -16.13 10.25 -17.01
CA GLY A 283 -16.47 10.82 -18.29
C GLY A 283 -15.46 11.85 -18.77
N ASN A 284 -14.38 12.10 -18.01
CA ASN A 284 -13.34 13.06 -18.37
C ASN A 284 -12.12 12.39 -19.00
N ALA A 285 -11.87 11.10 -18.73
CA ALA A 285 -10.84 10.30 -19.40
C ALA A 285 -11.34 8.89 -19.70
N VAL A 286 -10.72 8.22 -20.68
CA VAL A 286 -10.95 6.79 -20.98
C VAL A 286 -9.64 6.09 -21.29
N THR A 287 -9.53 4.81 -20.94
CA THR A 287 -8.32 4.01 -21.19
C THR A 287 -8.50 3.17 -22.45
N VAL A 288 -7.46 3.12 -23.28
CA VAL A 288 -7.35 2.21 -24.42
C VAL A 288 -6.37 1.10 -24.04
N ASP A 289 -6.90 -0.10 -23.77
CA ASP A 289 -6.16 -1.24 -23.20
C ASP A 289 -4.90 -1.59 -24.01
N SER A 290 -4.97 -1.46 -25.34
CA SER A 290 -3.78 -1.56 -26.18
C SER A 290 -3.91 -0.86 -27.53
N VAL A 291 -2.79 -0.34 -28.01
CA VAL A 291 -2.66 0.30 -29.32
C VAL A 291 -1.31 -0.04 -29.97
N TYR A 292 -1.35 -0.38 -31.26
CA TYR A 292 -0.15 -0.58 -32.07
C TYR A 292 -0.08 0.47 -33.17
N VAL A 293 0.90 1.37 -33.07
CA VAL A 293 1.17 2.44 -34.05
C VAL A 293 2.51 2.18 -34.76
N PRO A 294 2.52 1.47 -35.91
CA PRO A 294 3.76 0.96 -36.53
C PRO A 294 4.74 2.04 -37.02
N GLU A 295 4.27 3.26 -37.24
CA GLU A 295 5.09 4.41 -37.65
C GLU A 295 5.01 5.58 -36.63
N GLY A 296 4.51 5.32 -35.41
CA GLY A 296 4.22 6.34 -34.39
C GLY A 296 2.93 7.11 -34.65
N GLY A 297 2.55 8.00 -33.72
CA GLY A 297 1.37 8.86 -33.85
C GLY A 297 0.56 8.96 -32.57
N PHE A 298 -0.75 8.70 -32.63
CA PHE A 298 -1.69 8.97 -31.54
C PHE A 298 -2.80 7.91 -31.51
N VAL A 299 -3.53 7.82 -30.40
CA VAL A 299 -4.89 7.25 -30.40
C VAL A 299 -5.91 8.35 -30.10
N THR A 300 -6.92 8.47 -30.96
CA THR A 300 -8.00 9.45 -30.85
C THR A 300 -9.29 8.74 -30.50
N ILE A 301 -10.04 9.32 -29.56
CA ILE A 301 -11.36 8.88 -29.16
C ILE A 301 -12.39 9.68 -29.94
N HIS A 302 -13.26 8.98 -30.67
CA HIS A 302 -14.43 9.55 -31.34
C HIS A 302 -15.73 9.13 -30.65
N ASP A 303 -16.79 9.90 -30.84
CA ASP A 303 -18.15 9.48 -30.52
C ASP A 303 -18.85 8.72 -31.67
N SER A 304 -20.04 8.19 -31.37
CA SER A 304 -20.86 7.44 -32.33
C SER A 304 -21.24 8.19 -33.63
N SER A 305 -21.19 9.53 -33.69
CA SER A 305 -21.52 10.33 -34.90
C SER A 305 -20.50 10.18 -36.02
N LEU A 306 -19.30 9.65 -35.72
CA LEU A 306 -18.35 9.15 -36.72
C LEU A 306 -19.03 8.19 -37.72
N ASN A 307 -19.94 7.34 -37.24
CA ASN A 307 -20.68 6.37 -38.06
C ASN A 307 -21.74 7.02 -38.98
N ASP A 308 -22.22 8.21 -38.63
CA ASP A 308 -23.10 9.04 -39.47
C ASP A 308 -22.31 9.88 -40.50
N GLY A 309 -20.97 9.88 -40.42
CA GLY A 309 -20.05 10.54 -41.34
C GLY A 309 -19.51 11.88 -40.85
N GLU A 310 -19.73 12.24 -39.59
CA GLU A 310 -19.22 13.49 -38.98
C GLU A 310 -17.75 13.30 -38.52
N THR A 311 -16.82 13.19 -39.47
CA THR A 311 -15.42 12.79 -39.21
C THR A 311 -14.66 13.70 -38.25
N PHE A 312 -14.88 15.02 -38.31
CA PHE A 312 -14.15 16.00 -37.47
C PHE A 312 -14.90 16.33 -36.18
N ASP A 313 -16.21 16.58 -36.27
CA ASP A 313 -17.05 16.94 -35.12
C ASP A 313 -17.27 15.77 -34.13
N SER A 314 -16.90 14.54 -34.50
CA SER A 314 -16.93 13.36 -33.62
C SER A 314 -15.72 13.22 -32.71
N VAL A 315 -14.60 13.93 -32.95
CA VAL A 315 -13.39 13.86 -32.11
C VAL A 315 -13.72 14.34 -30.69
N ARG A 316 -13.35 13.54 -29.68
CA ARG A 316 -13.62 13.81 -28.26
C ARG A 316 -12.37 13.97 -27.39
N GLY A 317 -11.23 13.46 -27.83
CA GLY A 317 -9.94 13.59 -27.16
C GLY A 317 -8.89 12.77 -27.88
N THR A 318 -7.61 13.10 -27.67
CA THR A 318 -6.48 12.42 -28.30
C THR A 318 -5.36 12.24 -27.29
N SER A 319 -4.67 11.10 -27.34
CA SER A 319 -3.49 10.83 -26.51
C SER A 319 -2.37 11.86 -26.77
N THR A 320 -1.37 11.88 -25.88
CA THR A 320 -0.06 12.41 -26.26
C THR A 320 0.54 11.60 -27.42
N TYR A 321 1.61 12.10 -28.04
CA TYR A 321 2.34 11.34 -29.05
C TYR A 321 2.84 10.01 -28.48
N LEU A 322 2.63 8.94 -29.25
CA LEU A 322 3.06 7.58 -29.01
C LEU A 322 4.16 7.23 -30.00
N GLU A 323 5.32 6.80 -29.49
CA GLU A 323 6.43 6.30 -30.32
C GLU A 323 6.01 5.07 -31.16
N ALA A 324 6.77 4.75 -32.21
CA ALA A 324 6.48 3.61 -33.06
C ALA A 324 6.60 2.27 -32.31
N GLY A 325 5.49 1.56 -32.13
CA GLY A 325 5.46 0.33 -31.35
C GLY A 325 4.08 -0.07 -30.83
N TYR A 326 4.09 -1.06 -29.94
CA TYR A 326 2.94 -1.50 -29.13
C TYR A 326 2.95 -0.74 -27.81
N HIS A 327 1.78 -0.30 -27.37
CA HIS A 327 1.53 0.38 -26.10
C HIS A 327 0.27 -0.21 -25.46
N THR A 328 0.23 -0.14 -24.14
CA THR A 328 -0.78 -0.66 -23.23
C THR A 328 -1.34 0.50 -22.40
N ASP A 329 -2.55 0.33 -21.88
CA ASP A 329 -3.18 1.20 -20.87
C ASP A 329 -3.08 2.71 -21.17
N VAL A 330 -3.34 3.08 -22.42
CA VAL A 330 -3.22 4.47 -22.89
C VAL A 330 -4.44 5.28 -22.48
N THR A 331 -4.30 6.02 -21.38
CA THR A 331 -5.29 7.00 -20.91
C THR A 331 -5.40 8.19 -21.87
N VAL A 332 -6.63 8.49 -22.31
CA VAL A 332 -6.96 9.64 -23.16
C VAL A 332 -7.93 10.56 -22.44
N SER A 333 -7.46 11.76 -22.08
CA SER A 333 -8.33 12.84 -21.60
C SER A 333 -9.26 13.34 -22.71
N LEU A 334 -10.51 13.63 -22.37
CA LEU A 334 -11.53 14.12 -23.28
C LEU A 334 -11.65 15.65 -23.22
N ASP A 335 -11.60 16.31 -24.38
CA ASP A 335 -11.79 17.76 -24.56
C ASP A 335 -13.16 18.26 -24.07
N SER A 336 -14.12 17.35 -23.95
CA SER A 336 -15.46 17.60 -23.43
C SER A 336 -16.04 16.31 -22.87
N ALA A 337 -16.32 16.32 -21.57
CA ALA A 337 -16.75 15.14 -20.84
C ALA A 337 -18.01 14.48 -21.41
N VAL A 338 -18.04 13.15 -21.38
CA VAL A 338 -19.25 12.37 -21.65
C VAL A 338 -20.12 12.34 -20.38
N THR A 339 -21.38 12.75 -20.51
CA THR A 339 -22.30 12.97 -19.37
C THR A 339 -23.43 11.95 -19.28
N ASN A 340 -23.44 10.97 -20.18
CA ASN A 340 -24.44 9.91 -20.30
C ASN A 340 -23.78 8.69 -20.95
N ASP A 341 -24.24 7.49 -20.63
CA ASP A 341 -23.80 6.24 -21.26
C ASP A 341 -23.83 6.34 -22.79
N THR A 342 -22.72 5.96 -23.42
CA THR A 342 -22.51 6.15 -24.86
C THR A 342 -21.63 5.04 -25.45
N THR A 343 -21.46 5.05 -26.77
CA THR A 343 -20.41 4.29 -27.45
C THR A 343 -19.33 5.25 -27.91
N LEU A 344 -18.09 4.98 -27.50
CA LEU A 344 -16.90 5.65 -28.02
C LEU A 344 -16.18 4.75 -29.02
N VAL A 345 -15.26 5.34 -29.77
CA VAL A 345 -14.49 4.68 -30.84
C VAL A 345 -13.03 5.06 -30.70
N ALA A 346 -12.17 4.10 -30.36
CA ALA A 346 -10.73 4.31 -30.38
C ALA A 346 -10.22 4.16 -31.84
N MET A 347 -9.46 5.15 -32.32
CA MET A 347 -8.91 5.19 -33.67
C MET A 347 -7.42 5.56 -33.62
N PRO A 348 -6.48 4.72 -34.08
CA PRO A 348 -5.09 5.10 -34.21
C PRO A 348 -4.91 6.12 -35.36
N HIS A 349 -4.21 7.21 -35.08
CA HIS A 349 -3.79 8.23 -36.04
C HIS A 349 -2.28 8.23 -36.21
N LYS A 350 -1.80 8.58 -37.41
CA LYS A 350 -0.38 8.58 -37.75
C LYS A 350 0.15 10.01 -37.81
N ASP A 351 1.17 10.34 -37.04
CA ASP A 351 1.94 11.59 -37.23
C ASP A 351 2.49 11.61 -38.68
N THR A 352 1.92 12.49 -39.50
CA THR A 352 2.11 12.45 -40.96
C THR A 352 3.10 13.49 -41.48
N ASP A 353 3.34 14.56 -40.72
CA ASP A 353 4.34 15.58 -41.05
C ASP A 353 5.55 15.62 -40.09
N GLY A 354 5.50 14.86 -38.99
CA GLY A 354 6.62 14.58 -38.10
C GLY A 354 6.87 15.69 -37.09
N ASP A 355 5.80 16.30 -36.56
CA ASP A 355 5.88 17.38 -35.58
C ASP A 355 5.38 17.01 -34.17
N GLU A 356 5.05 15.73 -33.95
CA GLU A 356 4.61 15.14 -32.68
C GLU A 356 3.36 15.80 -32.08
N SER A 357 2.61 16.60 -32.86
CA SER A 357 1.40 17.31 -32.44
C SER A 357 0.18 16.85 -33.25
N TYR A 358 -0.94 16.55 -32.59
CA TYR A 358 -2.16 16.17 -33.31
C TYR A 358 -2.83 17.39 -33.97
N THR A 359 -2.92 17.40 -35.30
CA THR A 359 -3.48 18.50 -36.11
C THR A 359 -4.51 18.03 -37.16
N PHE A 360 -5.07 16.83 -37.00
CA PHE A 360 -6.05 16.25 -37.92
C PHE A 360 -7.25 17.18 -38.19
N VAL A 361 -7.79 17.81 -37.14
CA VAL A 361 -8.96 18.70 -37.24
C VAL A 361 -8.59 20.05 -37.87
N GLU A 362 -7.50 20.66 -37.42
CA GLU A 362 -6.98 21.95 -37.91
C GLU A 362 -6.55 21.91 -39.37
N SER A 363 -6.09 20.75 -39.84
CA SER A 363 -5.59 20.52 -41.19
C SER A 363 -6.67 20.09 -42.20
N ASP A 364 -7.95 20.03 -41.80
CA ASP A 364 -9.04 19.40 -42.57
C ASP A 364 -8.69 17.95 -42.99
N GLY A 365 -7.99 17.21 -42.12
CA GLY A 365 -7.55 15.82 -42.33
C GLY A 365 -6.43 15.66 -43.36
N SER A 366 -5.60 16.68 -43.56
CA SER A 366 -4.45 16.64 -44.48
C SER A 366 -3.11 16.35 -43.81
N ALA A 367 -3.02 16.62 -42.51
CA ALA A 367 -2.09 16.01 -41.57
C ALA A 367 -2.84 14.98 -40.71
N ASP A 368 -2.07 14.13 -40.02
CA ASP A 368 -2.52 13.21 -38.97
C ASP A 368 -3.73 12.35 -39.31
N GLY A 369 -3.73 11.78 -40.51
CA GLY A 369 -4.77 10.86 -40.95
C GLY A 369 -4.79 9.57 -40.10
N PRO A 370 -5.95 8.90 -40.00
CA PRO A 370 -6.04 7.62 -39.32
C PRO A 370 -5.22 6.55 -40.03
N TYR A 371 -4.71 5.58 -39.26
CA TYR A 371 -4.23 4.34 -39.83
C TYR A 371 -5.40 3.60 -40.51
N THR A 372 -5.14 3.02 -41.68
CA THR A 372 -6.18 2.35 -42.48
C THR A 372 -5.79 0.92 -42.83
N ASP A 373 -6.74 -0.01 -42.67
CA ASP A 373 -6.64 -1.36 -43.20
C ASP A 373 -7.26 -1.44 -44.61
N GLY A 374 -7.38 -2.66 -45.15
CA GLY A 374 -8.00 -2.90 -46.46
C GLY A 374 -9.53 -2.64 -46.53
N THR A 375 -10.15 -2.24 -45.41
CA THR A 375 -11.61 -2.05 -45.25
C THR A 375 -11.99 -0.62 -44.84
N GLY A 376 -11.15 0.10 -44.09
CA GLY A 376 -11.42 1.46 -43.62
C GLY A 376 -10.31 2.01 -42.73
N ALA A 377 -10.65 2.99 -41.89
CA ALA A 377 -9.82 3.34 -40.74
C ALA A 377 -9.80 2.17 -39.75
N VAL A 378 -8.67 1.94 -39.07
CA VAL A 378 -8.59 1.01 -37.94
C VAL A 378 -9.35 1.63 -36.77
N THR A 379 -10.34 0.92 -36.25
CA THR A 379 -11.19 1.38 -35.14
C THR A 379 -11.59 0.24 -34.25
N ASP A 380 -11.72 0.50 -32.95
CA ASP A 380 -12.44 -0.39 -32.03
C ASP A 380 -13.52 0.37 -31.24
N ASN A 381 -14.53 -0.33 -30.75
CA ASN A 381 -15.76 0.24 -30.21
C ASN A 381 -16.05 -0.23 -28.78
N ALA A 382 -16.01 0.69 -27.82
CA ALA A 382 -16.37 0.45 -26.43
C ALA A 382 -17.72 1.08 -26.05
N ALA A 383 -18.53 0.37 -25.28
CA ALA A 383 -19.60 0.96 -24.48
C ALA A 383 -18.99 1.58 -23.22
N VAL A 384 -19.34 2.83 -22.97
CA VAL A 384 -18.79 3.64 -21.87
C VAL A 384 -19.94 4.06 -20.96
N THR A 385 -19.88 3.64 -19.70
CA THR A 385 -20.87 3.94 -18.65
C THR A 385 -20.37 5.09 -17.79
N VAL A 386 -21.20 6.11 -17.58
CA VAL A 386 -20.78 7.32 -16.85
C VAL A 386 -21.16 7.20 -15.38
N SER A 387 -20.15 7.18 -14.51
CA SER A 387 -20.29 7.07 -13.04
C SER A 387 -19.07 7.67 -12.36
N ALA A 388 -18.19 6.85 -11.76
CA ALA A 388 -16.86 7.23 -11.33
C ALA A 388 -15.88 6.06 -11.53
N THR A 389 -14.59 6.34 -11.47
CA THR A 389 -13.52 5.35 -11.28
C THR A 389 -12.65 5.79 -10.12
N VAL A 390 -12.03 4.84 -9.41
CA VAL A 390 -11.11 5.08 -8.31
C VAL A 390 -9.97 4.08 -8.40
N SER A 391 -8.75 4.50 -8.04
CA SER A 391 -7.60 3.65 -7.83
C SER A 391 -6.95 4.00 -6.50
N MET A 392 -6.60 2.99 -5.72
CA MET A 392 -5.85 3.15 -4.48
C MET A 392 -4.77 2.08 -4.41
N ASP A 393 -3.52 2.49 -4.51
CA ASP A 393 -2.39 1.58 -4.35
C ASP A 393 -2.14 1.21 -2.88
N SER A 394 -1.68 -0.02 -2.66
CA SER A 394 -1.11 -0.46 -1.39
C SER A 394 0.07 0.44 -1.02
N GLN A 395 0.07 0.93 0.21
CA GLN A 395 0.93 2.05 0.60
C GLN A 395 1.38 1.93 2.06
N LEU A 396 2.56 2.50 2.35
CA LEU A 396 2.94 2.73 3.73
C LEU A 396 2.25 3.99 4.23
N SER A 397 1.55 3.91 5.35
CA SER A 397 0.95 5.06 6.02
C SER A 397 1.57 5.26 7.38
N GLY A 398 1.79 6.54 7.72
CA GLY A 398 2.01 6.94 9.10
C GLY A 398 0.81 6.70 10.01
N GLY A 399 -0.36 6.28 9.49
CA GLY A 399 -1.58 5.92 10.23
C GLY A 399 -2.61 7.04 10.40
N ASN A 400 -2.28 8.30 10.08
CA ASN A 400 -3.20 9.45 10.25
C ASN A 400 -3.97 9.84 8.98
N ALA A 401 -3.51 9.40 7.82
CA ALA A 401 -4.08 9.72 6.52
C ALA A 401 -3.65 8.66 5.50
N VAL A 402 -4.39 8.53 4.42
CA VAL A 402 -4.03 7.73 3.24
C VAL A 402 -4.14 8.58 1.99
N VAL A 403 -3.52 8.14 0.90
CA VAL A 403 -3.60 8.77 -0.41
C VAL A 403 -4.35 7.82 -1.34
N VAL A 404 -5.39 8.33 -1.99
CA VAL A 404 -6.04 7.65 -3.12
C VAL A 404 -5.30 8.11 -4.37
N ASP A 405 -4.76 7.17 -5.14
CA ASP A 405 -3.89 7.45 -6.29
C ASP A 405 -4.63 8.35 -7.29
N SER A 406 -5.78 7.88 -7.78
CA SER A 406 -6.57 8.59 -8.77
C SER A 406 -8.08 8.37 -8.59
N VAL A 407 -8.88 9.37 -8.97
CA VAL A 407 -10.35 9.29 -9.01
C VAL A 407 -10.90 10.16 -10.15
N ASP A 408 -11.73 9.60 -11.04
CA ASP A 408 -12.49 10.37 -12.04
C ASP A 408 -13.98 10.34 -11.68
N MET A 409 -14.60 11.50 -11.45
CA MET A 409 -15.98 11.62 -10.95
C MET A 409 -16.88 12.36 -11.94
N SER A 410 -18.01 11.79 -12.33
CA SER A 410 -18.93 12.44 -13.30
C SER A 410 -19.70 13.64 -12.77
N GLU A 411 -19.93 13.69 -11.46
CA GLU A 411 -20.43 14.86 -10.73
C GLU A 411 -19.50 15.17 -9.55
N GLY A 412 -19.79 16.22 -8.78
CA GLY A 412 -18.99 16.55 -7.58
C GLY A 412 -19.26 15.58 -6.42
N GLY A 413 -18.39 15.58 -5.42
CA GLY A 413 -18.58 14.77 -4.21
C GLY A 413 -17.30 14.54 -3.42
N PHE A 414 -17.11 13.32 -2.92
CA PHE A 414 -16.06 12.97 -1.96
C PHE A 414 -15.47 11.59 -2.29
N VAL A 415 -14.30 11.27 -1.74
CA VAL A 415 -13.84 9.88 -1.59
C VAL A 415 -13.86 9.54 -0.10
N ALA A 416 -14.63 8.50 0.25
CA ALA A 416 -14.68 7.92 1.58
C ALA A 416 -13.71 6.73 1.65
N ILE A 417 -13.06 6.56 2.79
CA ILE A 417 -12.23 5.40 3.10
C ILE A 417 -12.99 4.53 4.09
N HIS A 418 -13.17 3.26 3.75
CA HIS A 418 -13.80 2.26 4.60
C HIS A 418 -12.76 1.32 5.19
N GLY A 419 -12.88 1.01 6.49
CA GLY A 419 -12.11 -0.05 7.14
C GLY A 419 -12.67 -1.44 6.83
N PRO A 420 -12.01 -2.52 7.31
CA PRO A 420 -12.36 -3.92 6.98
C PRO A 420 -13.83 -4.31 7.23
N THR A 421 -14.48 -3.75 8.25
CA THR A 421 -15.92 -3.98 8.53
C THR A 421 -16.89 -3.25 7.59
N GLY A 422 -16.38 -2.42 6.68
CA GLY A 422 -17.16 -1.52 5.83
C GLY A 422 -17.60 -0.21 6.52
N ALA A 423 -17.16 0.05 7.76
CA ALA A 423 -17.35 1.34 8.41
C ALA A 423 -16.48 2.43 7.76
N VAL A 424 -17.02 3.63 7.55
CA VAL A 424 -16.22 4.79 7.10
C VAL A 424 -15.26 5.18 8.23
N VAL A 425 -13.98 5.33 7.88
CA VAL A 425 -12.87 5.71 8.78
C VAL A 425 -12.18 7.00 8.35
N GLY A 426 -12.62 7.63 7.27
CA GLY A 426 -12.14 8.92 6.79
C GLY A 426 -12.86 9.38 5.52
N SER A 427 -12.78 10.67 5.19
CA SER A 427 -13.32 11.23 3.94
C SER A 427 -12.49 12.41 3.44
N SER A 428 -12.47 12.60 2.12
CA SER A 428 -11.79 13.74 1.47
C SER A 428 -12.50 15.07 1.75
N GLU A 429 -11.84 16.19 1.46
CA GLU A 429 -12.56 17.43 1.16
C GLU A 429 -13.38 17.27 -0.14
N TYR A 430 -14.34 18.17 -0.40
CA TYR A 430 -15.14 18.15 -1.62
C TYR A 430 -14.28 18.24 -2.89
N LEU A 431 -14.50 17.30 -3.80
CA LEU A 431 -13.93 17.22 -5.13
C LEU A 431 -14.97 17.64 -6.17
N ALA A 432 -14.58 18.50 -7.11
CA ALA A 432 -15.42 18.83 -8.26
C ALA A 432 -15.40 17.68 -9.29
N ALA A 433 -16.36 17.64 -10.21
CA ALA A 433 -16.37 16.62 -11.28
C ALA A 433 -15.09 16.64 -12.13
N GLY A 434 -14.61 15.44 -12.48
CA GLY A 434 -13.42 15.15 -13.26
C GLY A 434 -12.36 14.35 -12.51
N VAL A 435 -11.16 14.25 -13.13
CA VAL A 435 -10.00 13.52 -12.62
C VAL A 435 -9.28 14.31 -11.53
N HIS A 436 -8.96 13.64 -10.42
CA HIS A 436 -8.05 14.09 -9.37
C HIS A 436 -7.01 13.01 -9.10
N GLU A 437 -5.80 13.44 -8.79
CA GLU A 437 -4.63 12.60 -8.52
C GLU A 437 -4.10 12.92 -7.11
N ASP A 438 -3.39 11.99 -6.48
CA ASP A 438 -2.75 12.16 -5.16
C ASP A 438 -3.72 12.65 -4.06
N VAL A 439 -4.98 12.15 -4.03
CA VAL A 439 -6.03 12.68 -3.14
C VAL A 439 -5.79 12.28 -1.69
N PRO A 440 -5.47 13.21 -0.77
CA PRO A 440 -5.23 12.87 0.62
C PRO A 440 -6.54 12.77 1.40
N VAL A 441 -6.76 11.65 2.07
CA VAL A 441 -7.88 11.44 2.99
C VAL A 441 -7.36 11.32 4.41
N ALA A 442 -7.77 12.26 5.27
CA ALA A 442 -7.51 12.17 6.70
C ALA A 442 -8.40 11.09 7.34
N LEU A 443 -7.83 10.32 8.25
CA LEU A 443 -8.56 9.31 9.00
C LEU A 443 -9.09 9.88 10.32
N ASP A 444 -10.32 9.51 10.67
CA ASP A 444 -11.02 9.96 11.88
C ASP A 444 -10.32 9.49 13.16
N GLU A 445 -9.80 8.27 13.12
CA GLU A 445 -8.93 7.69 14.15
C GLU A 445 -7.62 7.19 13.49
N ARG A 446 -6.53 7.25 14.25
CA ARG A 446 -5.19 6.87 13.77
C ARG A 446 -5.07 5.34 13.73
N LEU A 447 -4.61 4.79 12.62
CA LEU A 447 -4.32 3.35 12.50
C LEU A 447 -3.10 2.96 13.36
N THR A 448 -3.24 1.83 14.05
CA THR A 448 -2.22 1.23 14.93
C THR A 448 -1.68 -0.11 14.40
N SER A 449 -2.23 -0.58 13.29
CA SER A 449 -2.04 -1.90 12.70
C SER A 449 -2.23 -1.80 11.18
N SER A 450 -1.52 -2.64 10.42
CA SER A 450 -1.69 -2.74 8.97
C SER A 450 -3.04 -3.39 8.63
N GLN A 451 -3.75 -2.85 7.65
CA GLN A 451 -5.07 -3.37 7.26
C GLN A 451 -5.44 -3.03 5.81
N ALA A 452 -6.34 -3.82 5.23
CA ALA A 452 -6.99 -3.46 3.98
C ALA A 452 -7.96 -2.29 4.21
N LEU A 453 -7.86 -1.25 3.37
CA LEU A 453 -8.80 -0.15 3.30
C LEU A 453 -9.45 -0.11 1.92
N THR A 454 -10.73 0.27 1.86
CA THR A 454 -11.47 0.41 0.61
C THR A 454 -11.79 1.88 0.34
N ALA A 455 -11.29 2.41 -0.77
CA ALA A 455 -11.69 3.72 -1.29
C ALA A 455 -13.02 3.60 -2.03
N MET A 456 -13.96 4.52 -1.75
CA MET A 456 -15.29 4.56 -2.36
C MET A 456 -15.64 6.02 -2.70
N PRO A 457 -15.85 6.37 -3.98
CA PRO A 457 -16.36 7.69 -4.34
C PRO A 457 -17.85 7.84 -3.97
N HIS A 458 -18.23 9.00 -3.44
CA HIS A 458 -19.60 9.41 -3.12
C HIS A 458 -19.96 10.68 -3.88
N PHE A 459 -21.23 10.84 -4.28
CA PHE A 459 -21.73 12.04 -4.99
C PHE A 459 -22.43 13.00 -4.02
N ASP A 460 -22.07 14.28 -4.04
CA ASP A 460 -22.74 15.32 -3.24
C ASP A 460 -24.21 15.41 -3.69
N THR A 461 -25.11 14.87 -2.85
CA THR A 461 -26.49 14.58 -3.25
C THR A 461 -27.42 15.78 -3.04
N ASP A 462 -27.13 16.63 -2.07
CA ASP A 462 -27.97 17.78 -1.70
C ASP A 462 -27.36 19.15 -2.09
N GLY A 463 -26.07 19.17 -2.45
CA GLY A 463 -25.35 20.29 -3.04
C GLY A 463 -24.83 21.28 -2.00
N ASP A 464 -24.36 20.80 -0.86
CA ASP A 464 -23.93 21.61 0.28
C ASP A 464 -22.40 21.61 0.55
N ASP A 465 -21.63 20.85 -0.25
CA ASP A 465 -20.18 20.65 -0.17
C ASP A 465 -19.70 19.96 1.16
N THR A 466 -20.57 19.30 1.93
CA THR A 466 -20.24 18.54 3.17
C THR A 466 -20.55 17.04 3.01
N TYR A 467 -19.69 16.15 3.54
CA TYR A 467 -19.93 14.70 3.54
C TYR A 467 -20.85 14.28 4.71
N ASP A 468 -22.10 13.94 4.41
CA ASP A 468 -23.16 13.60 5.36
C ASP A 468 -23.72 12.16 5.19
N PHE A 469 -23.03 11.27 4.46
CA PHE A 469 -23.44 9.85 4.32
C PHE A 469 -23.65 9.14 5.67
N VAL A 470 -22.69 9.27 6.59
CA VAL A 470 -22.74 8.59 7.90
C VAL A 470 -23.78 9.24 8.84
N THR A 471 -23.95 10.56 8.77
CA THR A 471 -24.85 11.33 9.65
C THR A 471 -26.32 11.22 9.21
N SER A 472 -26.57 10.97 7.92
CA SER A 472 -27.89 10.83 7.29
C SER A 472 -28.45 9.39 7.29
N ASP A 473 -27.69 8.41 7.82
CA ASP A 473 -27.93 6.96 7.63
C ASP A 473 -27.96 6.55 6.13
N GLY A 474 -27.11 7.18 5.29
CA GLY A 474 -27.00 6.94 3.85
C GLY A 474 -28.17 7.46 3.02
N ALA A 475 -28.87 8.49 3.50
CA ALA A 475 -29.96 9.15 2.79
C ALA A 475 -29.46 10.27 1.86
N ASP A 476 -28.39 10.93 2.29
CA ASP A 476 -27.63 11.94 1.59
C ASP A 476 -26.23 11.35 1.29
N ASP A 477 -25.53 11.90 0.30
CA ASP A 477 -24.24 11.44 -0.26
C ASP A 477 -24.11 9.94 -0.53
N GLY A 478 -24.91 9.45 -1.47
CA GLY A 478 -24.79 8.05 -1.92
C GLY A 478 -23.43 7.76 -2.58
N PRO A 479 -22.98 6.49 -2.58
CA PRO A 479 -21.80 6.08 -3.34
C PRO A 479 -22.08 6.14 -4.85
N TYR A 480 -21.05 6.41 -5.65
CA TYR A 480 -21.10 6.13 -7.08
C TYR A 480 -21.29 4.64 -7.31
N THR A 481 -22.06 4.27 -8.34
CA THR A 481 -22.41 2.87 -8.64
C THR A 481 -22.28 2.57 -10.12
N ASP A 482 -21.96 1.32 -10.45
CA ASP A 482 -21.87 0.81 -11.81
C ASP A 482 -22.78 -0.42 -12.03
N ALA A 483 -22.38 -1.34 -12.91
CA ALA A 483 -23.12 -2.57 -13.19
C ALA A 483 -22.98 -3.64 -12.10
N ASP A 484 -21.89 -3.61 -11.32
CA ASP A 484 -21.50 -4.65 -10.36
C ASP A 484 -21.72 -4.22 -8.91
N GLY A 485 -21.68 -2.92 -8.59
CA GLY A 485 -22.02 -2.44 -7.26
C GLY A 485 -21.78 -0.95 -7.02
N ALA A 486 -21.31 -0.63 -5.81
CA ALA A 486 -20.64 0.63 -5.56
C ALA A 486 -19.26 0.59 -6.21
N VAL A 487 -18.83 1.70 -6.80
CA VAL A 487 -17.47 1.85 -7.32
C VAL A 487 -16.52 1.85 -6.13
N VAL A 488 -15.60 0.89 -6.09
CA VAL A 488 -14.64 0.73 -5.01
C VAL A 488 -13.31 0.23 -5.55
N ASP A 489 -12.24 0.55 -4.83
CA ASP A 489 -10.95 -0.13 -4.94
C ASP A 489 -10.38 -0.37 -3.53
N SER A 490 -9.63 -1.45 -3.36
CA SER A 490 -9.13 -1.91 -2.06
C SER A 490 -7.62 -2.08 -2.05
N ALA A 491 -6.98 -1.51 -1.03
CA ALA A 491 -5.54 -1.41 -0.91
C ALA A 491 -5.06 -1.87 0.46
N GLU A 492 -3.88 -2.49 0.52
CA GLU A 492 -3.22 -2.79 1.80
C GLU A 492 -2.50 -1.54 2.32
N VAL A 493 -2.96 -1.03 3.46
CA VAL A 493 -2.32 0.10 4.14
C VAL A 493 -1.46 -0.43 5.26
N VAL A 494 -0.15 -0.40 5.04
CA VAL A 494 0.85 -0.92 5.97
C VAL A 494 1.26 0.19 6.94
N VAL A 495 1.14 -0.07 8.24
CA VAL A 495 1.48 0.90 9.30
C VAL A 495 2.88 0.60 9.83
N GLU A 496 3.84 1.48 9.53
CA GLU A 496 5.22 1.37 10.03
C GLU A 496 5.34 1.73 11.53
N ALA A 497 6.49 1.42 12.13
CA ALA A 497 6.86 1.90 13.46
C ALA A 497 6.59 3.41 13.59
N ASN A 498 6.01 3.77 14.73
CA ASN A 498 5.61 5.14 15.03
C ASN A 498 5.92 5.47 16.49
N ILE A 499 6.12 6.75 16.76
CA ILE A 499 6.29 7.28 18.11
C ILE A 499 5.47 8.57 18.26
N ASP A 500 4.65 8.63 19.30
CA ASP A 500 3.87 9.80 19.69
C ASP A 500 4.45 10.40 20.97
N PHE A 501 4.78 11.69 20.90
CA PHE A 501 5.40 12.43 22.00
C PHE A 501 4.85 13.85 22.05
N ALA A 502 3.95 14.11 22.98
CA ALA A 502 3.36 15.42 23.20
C ALA A 502 4.21 16.33 24.10
N ALA A 503 3.93 17.63 23.99
CA ALA A 503 4.52 18.65 24.86
C ALA A 503 4.11 18.44 26.32
N GLN A 504 5.09 18.23 27.20
CA GLN A 504 4.86 17.81 28.58
C GLN A 504 5.60 18.66 29.61
N SER A 505 5.23 18.47 30.88
CA SER A 505 5.97 18.99 32.03
C SER A 505 6.59 17.83 32.80
N SER A 506 7.88 17.92 33.06
CA SER A 506 8.69 16.89 33.75
C SER A 506 9.38 17.50 34.98
N ASP A 507 9.80 16.67 35.94
CA ASP A 507 10.73 17.07 37.02
C ASP A 507 12.18 17.23 36.54
N GLY A 508 12.47 16.81 35.30
CA GLY A 508 13.76 16.84 34.64
C GLY A 508 14.51 15.51 34.70
N GLU A 509 14.09 14.53 35.51
CA GLU A 509 14.78 13.24 35.65
C GLU A 509 14.29 12.17 34.64
N SER A 510 13.05 12.28 34.16
CA SER A 510 12.48 11.38 33.15
C SER A 510 11.47 12.07 32.24
N VAL A 511 11.15 11.44 31.11
CA VAL A 511 10.06 11.85 30.22
C VAL A 511 9.18 10.65 29.87
N THR A 512 7.92 10.92 29.57
CA THR A 512 6.94 9.90 29.18
C THR A 512 6.65 10.02 27.69
N ILE A 513 6.81 8.94 26.95
CA ILE A 513 6.31 8.80 25.58
C ILE A 513 4.84 8.42 25.68
N ASP A 514 3.97 9.06 24.89
CA ASP A 514 2.53 8.82 24.99
C ASP A 514 2.21 7.42 24.44
N SER A 515 2.69 7.11 23.23
CA SER A 515 2.72 5.76 22.65
C SER A 515 3.93 5.57 21.74
N VAL A 516 4.37 4.32 21.59
CA VAL A 516 5.32 3.91 20.55
C VAL A 516 4.91 2.53 20.02
N THR A 517 4.87 2.39 18.70
CA THR A 517 4.59 1.12 18.01
C THR A 517 5.88 0.65 17.35
N LEU A 518 6.33 -0.57 17.68
CA LEU A 518 7.56 -1.18 17.17
C LEU A 518 7.22 -2.54 16.56
N GLN A 519 7.34 -2.75 15.24
CA GLN A 519 6.93 -4.02 14.64
C GLN A 519 7.78 -5.22 15.09
N ASP A 520 9.07 -4.98 15.43
CA ASP A 520 10.03 -6.01 15.87
C ASP A 520 10.67 -5.69 17.24
N GLY A 521 10.01 -4.83 18.02
CA GLY A 521 10.47 -4.43 19.35
C GLY A 521 11.76 -3.60 19.30
N GLY A 522 12.43 -3.48 20.45
CA GLY A 522 13.64 -2.67 20.61
C GLY A 522 13.47 -1.59 21.66
N PHE A 523 13.75 -0.33 21.31
CA PHE A 523 13.97 0.74 22.29
C PHE A 523 13.42 2.09 21.85
N VAL A 524 13.14 2.97 22.81
CA VAL A 524 13.03 4.41 22.57
C VAL A 524 14.25 5.12 23.15
N THR A 525 15.02 5.76 22.28
CA THR A 525 16.15 6.61 22.63
C THR A 525 15.73 8.07 22.60
N ILE A 526 15.96 8.80 23.68
CA ILE A 526 15.68 10.23 23.78
C ILE A 526 16.90 10.99 23.27
N HIS A 527 16.75 11.73 22.18
CA HIS A 527 17.75 12.70 21.74
C HIS A 527 17.36 14.12 22.17
N ASP A 528 18.33 15.04 22.19
CA ASP A 528 18.05 16.47 22.16
C ASP A 528 18.04 17.04 20.73
N ALA A 529 17.70 18.33 20.60
CA ALA A 529 17.60 19.01 19.32
C ALA A 529 18.88 19.00 18.45
N THR A 530 20.06 18.66 18.98
CA THR A 530 21.31 18.56 18.19
C THR A 530 21.30 17.39 17.22
N LEU A 531 20.42 16.39 17.41
CA LEU A 531 20.15 15.36 16.42
C LEU A 531 19.73 15.95 15.07
N LEU A 532 18.87 16.98 15.09
CA LEU A 532 18.41 17.70 13.90
C LEU A 532 19.52 18.52 13.22
N GLU A 533 20.66 18.72 13.91
CA GLU A 533 21.88 19.33 13.38
C GLU A 533 22.91 18.28 12.93
N GLY A 534 22.57 16.98 12.99
CA GLY A 534 23.40 15.85 12.55
C GLY A 534 24.27 15.19 13.62
N ALA A 535 24.08 15.52 14.91
CA ALA A 535 24.75 14.81 16.01
C ALA A 535 24.00 13.50 16.32
N THR A 536 24.48 12.36 15.82
CA THR A 536 23.80 11.06 16.01
C THR A 536 23.99 10.48 17.41
N PHE A 537 25.25 10.36 17.86
CA PHE A 537 25.59 9.76 19.17
C PHE A 537 25.59 10.80 20.30
N ASP A 538 26.25 11.95 20.10
CA ASP A 538 26.41 12.99 21.13
C ASP A 538 25.06 13.62 21.60
N SER A 539 23.97 13.41 20.87
CA SER A 539 22.63 13.93 21.17
C SER A 539 21.81 13.02 22.10
N ILE A 540 22.23 11.76 22.34
CA ILE A 540 21.55 10.79 23.20
C ILE A 540 21.49 11.30 24.65
N ARG A 541 20.33 11.22 25.29
CA ARG A 541 20.07 11.69 26.66
C ARG A 541 19.47 10.62 27.58
N GLY A 542 19.19 9.44 27.06
CA GLY A 542 18.66 8.29 27.81
C GLY A 542 17.87 7.36 26.90
N THR A 543 17.82 6.07 27.23
CA THR A 543 17.13 5.04 26.44
C THR A 543 16.18 4.25 27.34
N SER A 544 15.06 3.78 26.79
CA SER A 544 14.14 2.87 27.47
C SER A 544 14.83 1.55 27.84
N MET A 545 14.16 0.76 28.69
CA MET A 545 14.41 -0.69 28.68
C MET A 545 13.92 -1.27 27.35
N TYR A 546 14.31 -2.51 27.03
CA TYR A 546 13.73 -3.23 25.89
C TYR A 546 12.19 -3.24 25.98
N LEU A 547 11.58 -2.84 24.88
CA LEU A 547 10.16 -2.92 24.60
C LEU A 547 9.98 -4.06 23.62
N GLY A 548 9.09 -5.01 23.95
CA GLY A 548 8.73 -6.07 23.01
C GLY A 548 8.07 -5.50 21.75
N PRO A 549 7.87 -6.31 20.71
CA PRO A 549 7.16 -5.86 19.52
C PRO A 549 5.67 -5.60 19.83
N GLY A 550 5.10 -4.57 19.21
CA GLY A 550 3.77 -4.05 19.49
C GLY A 550 3.73 -2.59 19.93
N THR A 551 2.55 -2.14 20.39
CA THR A 551 2.32 -0.78 20.88
C THR A 551 2.51 -0.68 22.39
N HIS A 552 3.29 0.30 22.84
CA HIS A 552 3.59 0.57 24.25
C HIS A 552 3.15 1.99 24.60
N GLU A 553 2.18 2.11 25.51
CA GLU A 553 1.75 3.41 26.02
C GLU A 553 2.52 3.83 27.27
N ASN A 554 2.61 5.15 27.50
CA ASN A 554 3.15 5.75 28.72
C ASN A 554 4.60 5.33 29.05
N VAL A 555 5.42 5.03 28.03
CA VAL A 555 6.80 4.57 28.21
C VAL A 555 7.62 5.66 28.89
N THR A 556 8.04 5.40 30.13
CA THR A 556 8.85 6.36 30.90
C THR A 556 10.33 6.08 30.67
N VAL A 557 11.02 7.02 30.01
CA VAL A 557 12.46 6.96 29.80
C VAL A 557 13.16 7.86 30.82
N THR A 558 14.13 7.29 31.55
CA THR A 558 14.98 8.05 32.48
C THR A 558 16.10 8.72 31.70
N LEU A 559 16.42 9.96 32.05
CA LEU A 559 17.50 10.71 31.40
C LEU A 559 18.82 10.50 32.14
N ASP A 560 19.91 10.28 31.41
CA ASP A 560 21.26 10.09 31.96
C ASP A 560 21.77 11.35 32.66
N GLU A 561 21.45 12.52 32.11
CA GLU A 561 21.66 13.83 32.74
C GLU A 561 20.30 14.56 32.86
N PRO A 562 19.86 14.91 34.10
CA PRO A 562 18.60 15.60 34.29
C PRO A 562 18.54 16.99 33.62
N LEU A 563 17.38 17.29 33.02
CA LEU A 563 17.13 18.59 32.39
C LEU A 563 17.15 19.71 33.43
N SER A 564 17.97 20.74 33.17
CA SER A 564 18.06 21.93 34.03
C SER A 564 17.30 23.15 33.51
N GLU A 565 16.84 23.09 32.25
CA GLU A 565 16.05 24.13 31.59
C GLU A 565 15.09 23.50 30.55
N ASN A 566 14.09 24.27 30.11
CA ASN A 566 13.14 23.82 29.09
C ASN A 566 13.87 23.59 27.76
N THR A 567 13.62 22.46 27.11
CA THR A 567 14.26 22.08 25.85
C THR A 567 13.28 21.39 24.91
N THR A 568 13.67 21.18 23.66
CA THR A 568 13.00 20.23 22.76
C THR A 568 13.74 18.91 22.83
N LEU A 569 13.00 17.83 23.07
CA LEU A 569 13.52 16.46 22.92
C LEU A 569 12.99 15.85 21.64
N VAL A 570 13.75 14.89 21.11
CA VAL A 570 13.46 14.12 19.92
C VAL A 570 13.57 12.63 20.25
N PRO A 571 12.52 12.00 20.79
CA PRO A 571 12.47 10.55 20.93
C PRO A 571 12.56 9.86 19.57
N MET A 572 13.36 8.79 19.50
CA MET A 572 13.63 7.97 18.33
C MET A 572 13.34 6.50 18.66
N ALA A 573 12.65 5.80 17.77
CA ALA A 573 12.49 4.35 17.86
C ALA A 573 13.73 3.65 17.28
N HIS A 574 14.27 2.68 18.01
CA HIS A 574 15.35 1.78 17.59
C HIS A 574 14.86 0.34 17.58
N ARG A 575 15.27 -0.44 16.58
CA ARG A 575 15.00 -1.88 16.46
C ARG A 575 16.07 -2.65 17.25
N ASP A 576 15.73 -3.75 17.90
CA ASP A 576 16.73 -4.72 18.40
C ASP A 576 17.18 -5.57 17.20
N THR A 577 18.33 -5.24 16.62
CA THR A 577 18.73 -5.81 15.31
C THR A 577 19.55 -7.09 15.41
N ASP A 578 20.13 -7.39 16.58
CA ASP A 578 20.88 -8.63 16.80
C ASP A 578 20.24 -9.58 17.83
N GLY A 579 19.08 -9.19 18.39
CA GLY A 579 18.18 -10.03 19.16
C GLY A 579 18.68 -10.33 20.57
N ASP A 580 19.45 -9.41 21.17
CA ASP A 580 20.11 -9.61 22.46
C ASP A 580 19.42 -8.91 23.64
N GLU A 581 18.32 -8.18 23.38
CA GLU A 581 17.52 -7.36 24.31
C GLU A 581 18.30 -6.23 25.01
N ALA A 582 19.53 -5.91 24.60
CA ALA A 582 20.34 -4.84 25.16
C ALA A 582 20.66 -3.73 24.13
N TYR A 583 20.52 -2.47 24.53
CA TYR A 583 20.84 -1.36 23.65
C TYR A 583 22.35 -1.16 23.50
N THR A 584 22.88 -1.48 22.32
CA THR A 584 24.31 -1.47 21.95
C THR A 584 24.65 -0.51 20.79
N PHE A 585 23.70 0.31 20.31
CA PHE A 585 23.89 1.26 19.19
C PHE A 585 25.18 2.09 19.27
N GLU A 586 25.50 2.67 20.43
CA GLU A 586 26.73 3.42 20.62
C GLU A 586 27.99 2.54 20.60
N GLU A 587 27.94 1.34 21.18
CA GLU A 587 29.08 0.43 21.28
C GLU A 587 29.42 -0.22 19.94
N SER A 588 28.40 -0.53 19.13
CA SER A 588 28.52 -1.06 17.77
C SER A 588 28.96 0.00 16.76
N GLY A 589 28.78 1.29 17.07
CA GLY A 589 28.95 2.40 16.13
C GLY A 589 27.80 2.51 15.12
N GLY A 590 26.61 2.05 15.50
CA GLY A 590 25.38 2.06 14.71
C GLY A 590 25.20 0.89 13.77
N SER A 591 25.94 -0.22 13.95
CA SER A 591 25.75 -1.45 13.16
C SER A 591 24.84 -2.48 13.83
N ALA A 592 24.61 -2.33 15.13
CA ALA A 592 23.56 -2.97 15.89
C ALA A 592 22.65 -1.88 16.48
N ASP A 593 21.42 -2.24 16.78
CA ASP A 593 20.33 -1.40 17.30
C ASP A 593 20.09 -0.13 16.51
N GLY A 594 20.06 -0.28 15.19
CA GLY A 594 19.76 0.80 14.28
C GLY A 594 18.40 1.45 14.58
N PRO A 595 18.22 2.74 14.24
CA PRO A 595 16.89 3.34 14.26
C PRO A 595 15.93 2.55 13.37
N TYR A 596 14.65 2.49 13.75
CA TYR A 596 13.62 2.17 12.77
C TYR A 596 13.68 3.22 11.66
N ALA A 597 13.88 2.78 10.43
CA ALA A 597 13.86 3.61 9.25
C ALA A 597 12.57 3.36 8.47
N THR A 598 11.97 4.42 7.96
CA THR A 598 10.78 4.33 7.08
C THR A 598 11.23 4.10 5.64
N SER A 599 10.63 3.16 4.92
CA SER A 599 11.13 2.79 3.57
C SER A 599 10.94 3.89 2.51
N PHE A 600 9.98 4.80 2.71
CA PHE A 600 9.59 5.82 1.72
C PHE A 600 10.04 7.25 2.05
N ALA A 601 10.61 7.47 3.24
CA ALA A 601 11.29 8.71 3.60
C ALA A 601 12.65 8.38 4.24
N PRO A 602 13.80 8.85 3.70
CA PRO A 602 15.11 8.55 4.27
C PRO A 602 15.29 9.27 5.62
N GLY A 603 14.91 8.61 6.71
CA GLY A 603 14.92 9.14 8.06
C GLY A 603 14.59 8.08 9.12
N ALA A 604 14.97 8.36 10.36
CA ALA A 604 14.60 7.56 11.52
C ALA A 604 13.18 7.91 11.99
N VAL A 605 12.45 6.93 12.51
CA VAL A 605 11.16 7.12 13.19
C VAL A 605 11.38 7.96 14.45
N VAL A 606 10.95 9.22 14.39
CA VAL A 606 11.12 10.22 15.46
C VAL A 606 9.86 11.06 15.67
N ALA A 607 9.67 11.50 16.92
CA ALA A 607 8.76 12.60 17.25
C ALA A 607 9.56 13.74 17.90
N SER A 608 9.00 14.96 17.94
CA SER A 608 9.67 16.06 18.64
C SER A 608 8.67 16.98 19.34
N ALA A 609 8.94 17.30 20.61
CA ALA A 609 8.09 18.19 21.39
C ALA A 609 8.89 18.94 22.48
N PRO A 610 8.40 20.13 22.89
CA PRO A 610 8.99 20.88 23.99
C PRO A 610 8.66 20.25 25.36
N VAL A 611 9.68 20.06 26.18
CA VAL A 611 9.58 19.61 27.58
C VAL A 611 9.84 20.79 28.50
N THR A 612 8.91 21.02 29.45
CA THR A 612 9.02 22.07 30.47
C THR A 612 9.47 21.48 31.80
N VAL A 613 10.59 21.97 32.34
CA VAL A 613 11.12 21.49 33.63
C VAL A 613 10.43 22.20 34.79
N GLN A 614 9.76 21.44 35.65
CA GLN A 614 9.19 21.95 36.88
C GLN A 614 10.25 22.02 37.97
N THR A 615 10.87 23.19 38.15
CA THR A 615 11.72 23.43 39.31
C THR A 615 10.88 23.35 40.59
N MET A 616 11.09 22.31 41.40
CA MET A 616 10.60 22.30 42.79
C MET A 616 11.24 23.45 43.55
N ASP A 617 10.48 24.52 43.81
CA ASP A 617 10.93 25.70 44.56
C ASP A 617 11.19 25.32 46.03
N GLY A 618 12.44 24.92 46.29
CA GLY A 618 12.95 24.31 47.51
C GLY A 618 13.09 25.23 48.72
N GLY A 619 12.08 26.06 48.99
CA GLY A 619 11.70 26.45 50.35
C GLY A 619 12.28 27.75 50.92
N ASP A 620 11.39 28.56 51.52
CA ASP A 620 11.73 29.41 52.66
C ASP A 620 11.36 28.70 53.97
N MET A 621 12.35 28.06 54.58
CA MET A 621 12.36 27.75 56.01
C MET A 621 13.61 28.33 56.68
N GLY A 622 13.77 29.65 56.59
CA GLY A 622 14.79 30.39 57.34
C GLY A 622 14.60 30.32 58.86
N ASN A 623 15.25 29.36 59.52
CA ASN A 623 15.18 29.19 60.97
C ASN A 623 16.23 30.06 61.70
N GLU A 624 15.90 31.31 62.04
CA GLU A 624 16.69 32.13 62.99
C GLU A 624 16.16 32.03 64.43
N MET A 625 17.09 31.87 65.39
CA MET A 625 16.78 31.69 66.81
C MET A 625 16.99 32.96 67.66
N ASP A 626 16.12 33.08 68.66
CA ASP A 626 16.33 33.66 70.01
C ASP A 626 16.22 35.18 70.19
N GLY A 627 15.52 35.61 71.27
CA GLY A 627 15.23 37.04 71.48
C GLY A 627 14.14 37.49 72.47
N ASP A 628 13.79 36.70 73.49
CA ASP A 628 13.32 37.16 74.84
C ASP A 628 12.06 38.09 75.01
N GLN A 629 11.07 37.58 75.77
CA GLN A 629 10.22 38.27 76.78
C GLN A 629 9.09 39.27 76.39
N MET A 630 7.88 38.95 76.91
CA MET A 630 6.78 39.85 77.37
C MET A 630 5.99 40.63 76.27
N THR A 631 4.68 40.93 76.34
CA THR A 631 3.62 40.84 77.38
C THR A 631 2.22 40.96 76.72
N GLU A 632 1.14 40.56 77.43
CA GLU A 632 -0.25 41.13 77.53
C GLU A 632 -0.87 42.00 76.38
N GLU A 633 -2.17 42.04 76.06
CA GLU A 633 -3.48 41.55 76.57
C GLU A 633 -4.43 41.44 75.33
N MET A 634 -5.36 40.47 75.18
CA MET A 634 -6.72 40.37 75.74
C MET A 634 -7.75 41.48 75.32
N THR A 635 -8.98 41.06 74.96
CA THR A 635 -10.26 41.86 74.86
C THR A 635 -10.35 42.97 73.79
N GLU A 636 -11.50 43.33 73.18
CA GLU A 636 -12.81 42.67 73.04
C GLU A 636 -13.61 43.26 71.83
N THR A 637 -14.68 42.54 71.45
CA THR A 637 -15.82 42.84 70.56
C THR A 637 -16.36 44.28 70.41
N MET A 638 -17.07 44.53 69.29
CA MET A 638 -18.48 45.00 69.15
C MET A 638 -18.71 45.49 67.69
N THR A 639 -19.65 44.95 66.88
CA THR A 639 -21.07 45.38 66.73
C THR A 639 -21.18 46.75 66.01
N GLU A 640 -21.94 46.99 64.94
CA GLU A 640 -23.29 46.57 64.50
C GLU A 640 -23.42 46.67 62.95
N GLY A 641 -24.28 45.92 62.25
CA GLY A 641 -25.59 46.42 61.74
C GLY A 641 -25.48 47.32 60.47
N THR A 642 -26.18 47.12 59.35
CA THR A 642 -27.48 46.45 59.13
C THR A 642 -27.69 46.08 57.66
N ALA A 643 -28.25 44.88 57.46
CA ALA A 643 -29.16 44.33 56.43
C ALA A 643 -29.83 45.29 55.39
N VAL A 644 -30.38 44.85 54.25
CA VAL A 644 -31.50 43.88 54.08
C VAL A 644 -31.62 43.38 52.62
N GLN A 645 -31.77 42.04 52.44
CA GLN A 645 -32.63 41.22 51.51
C GLN A 645 -32.97 41.74 50.07
N THR A 646 -33.19 40.95 48.99
CA THR A 646 -33.32 39.49 48.68
C THR A 646 -33.17 39.34 47.13
N THR A 647 -33.12 38.18 46.43
CA THR A 647 -33.48 36.77 46.69
C THR A 647 -32.58 35.82 45.87
N GLY A 648 -32.81 34.50 45.88
CA GLY A 648 -32.12 33.52 45.00
C GLY A 648 -32.84 33.24 43.66
N GLY A 649 -32.30 32.38 42.77
CA GLY A 649 -31.05 31.60 42.89
C GLY A 649 -30.86 30.57 41.74
N SER A 650 -29.83 29.73 41.87
CA SER A 650 -29.47 28.53 41.07
C SER A 650 -29.19 28.63 39.56
N GLY A 651 -28.09 27.98 39.14
CA GLY A 651 -27.94 27.40 37.80
C GLY A 651 -26.74 27.91 36.98
N PRO A 652 -25.90 27.03 36.40
CA PRO A 652 -24.66 27.42 35.70
C PRO A 652 -24.84 27.62 34.18
N GLY A 653 -23.85 28.23 33.53
CA GLY A 653 -23.78 28.32 32.07
C GLY A 653 -22.52 29.05 31.60
N PHE A 654 -21.85 28.52 30.57
CA PHE A 654 -20.54 28.96 30.11
C PHE A 654 -20.54 30.34 29.41
N THR A 655 -19.41 31.03 29.49
CA THR A 655 -19.10 32.25 28.74
C THR A 655 -18.77 31.94 27.28
N GLY A 656 -19.38 32.68 26.35
CA GLY A 656 -18.87 32.80 24.99
C GLY A 656 -18.28 34.18 24.69
N ILE A 657 -17.82 34.34 23.44
CA ILE A 657 -17.57 35.60 22.67
C ILE A 657 -16.08 35.94 22.39
N VAL A 658 -15.60 35.41 21.24
CA VAL A 658 -15.12 36.11 20.02
C VAL A 658 -13.83 36.98 20.02
N ALA A 659 -13.07 36.80 18.93
CA ALA A 659 -12.02 37.64 18.30
C ALA A 659 -10.61 37.63 18.94
N LEU A 660 -9.52 37.60 18.16
CA LEU A 660 -9.23 38.49 17.02
C LEU A 660 -8.11 37.96 16.08
N MET A 661 -8.39 37.80 14.78
CA MET A 661 -7.37 37.67 13.72
C MET A 661 -6.87 39.05 13.29
N ALA A 662 -5.55 39.22 13.09
CA ALA A 662 -4.93 40.49 12.72
C ALA A 662 -4.23 40.42 11.35
N LEU A 663 -4.54 41.40 10.49
CA LEU A 663 -4.16 41.46 9.08
C LEU A 663 -3.00 42.45 8.89
N VAL A 664 -1.92 42.07 8.18
CA VAL A 664 -0.92 43.03 7.67
C VAL A 664 -0.61 42.77 6.21
N ALA A 665 -1.02 43.71 5.35
CA ALA A 665 -0.62 43.78 3.95
C ALA A 665 -0.36 45.24 3.55
N ALA A 666 0.85 45.54 3.07
CA ALA A 666 1.22 46.73 2.28
C ALA A 666 2.70 46.65 1.87
N ALA A 667 3.22 47.24 0.79
CA ALA A 667 2.69 47.67 -0.52
C ALA A 667 3.84 48.39 -1.25
N LEU A 668 4.05 48.20 -2.56
CA LEU A 668 4.67 49.16 -3.50
C LEU A 668 4.63 48.55 -4.93
N LEU A 669 3.68 48.95 -5.78
CA LEU A 669 3.66 50.12 -6.68
C LEU A 669 4.33 49.92 -8.05
N ALA A 670 3.47 49.86 -9.06
CA ALA A 670 3.75 49.68 -10.48
C ALA A 670 4.65 50.74 -11.14
N VAL A 671 5.29 50.32 -12.25
CA VAL A 671 5.45 51.18 -13.44
C VAL A 671 4.98 50.42 -14.68
N ARG A 672 4.31 51.16 -15.56
CA ARG A 672 3.58 50.71 -16.75
C ARG A 672 4.28 51.29 -17.99
N SER A 673 4.47 50.51 -19.06
CA SER A 673 4.03 50.85 -20.44
C SER A 673 4.87 50.21 -21.57
N GLN A 674 4.16 49.82 -22.64
CA GLN A 674 4.64 49.53 -24.01
C GLN A 674 5.49 48.24 -24.14
N ARG A 675 5.23 47.38 -25.13
CA ARG A 675 4.51 47.61 -26.40
C ARG A 675 3.79 46.37 -26.89
#